data_AF-A0A8T5RQH4-F1
#
_entry.id   AF-A0A8T5RQH4-F1
#
_cell.length_a   1.000
_cell.length_b   1.000
_cell.length_c   1.000
_cell.angle_alpha   90.00
_cell.angle_beta   90.00
_cell.angle_gamma   90.00
#
_symmetry.space_group_name_H-M   'P 1'
#
loop_
_entity.id
_entity.type
_entity.pdbx_description
1 polymer ?
#
loop_
_entity_poly.entity_id
_entity_poly.type
_entity_poly.pdbx_seq_one_letter_code
_entity_poly.pdbx_strand_id
1 'polypeptide(L)'
;MRKTTKSLAFFLLVSSIILPLLPTITVAQDDYIVFKRPTAALAGEWDPAITDWYNAIVGEYVFSTLEYPIGIPSYDSAGVNAPLGSEWIGILVTDWELEYWPSENNSQGFNNTGGIKSVTYTLREDVKFTDGSDWNATVFKWNIDRTHLINGNYTGLAQGNARWEEEEGNLLGTGLVEDSKPYWTASWDLSRFDSPNLGINPPTTLPVVTDYCSYDLGPNASLVEYPGVPILPNNTVQNQNPYGGWDTAVGAAIHNAPYDRFPGVDYVEILENPASGGKIKVYNNFWITEGFGTFVNYPMISYHTYKDEHTVHGIYGYENGVLTPPNTGIVDHMVGTGPYKFVEHDETGTPPGGHMIKNEDYWNKTALEARDLFQVDRVEVIKFPAGELGKEAQNTALLTHAIDYSWDSMFQPLDYNAIMARTDIQYQDATPSEYKTNIVLNCINETWWAWPWADSWRTGFYPLAGNKTAGGVPQAMRKAMSFAFNYDLMIGTVLNDRAIRNGGILGNANLYYNDSVGIADYNKTKAREILLTTGADTSGEVFTLYGAYEGYWPDSDLYNFSKMCADRGLTASSTDAEWRNVAETNPIYTLNFYWDSAHQDVQSVLLQSLKDIGVALKDEVGVTNKVTTIIWATVQIGHITTFDGEYGLFSCGGWVMDEHMPHDNPQLNTFWHYVDPDRGRWREQALTEGVAGITSWHYWGNYGFNFDARVDPIYDRIATSTPSEKKQWFSGIADIQQNDKFGVMFLYEAKEGWALWKDWEIDLIPSRTGHLAGIWGGVSNSLVKFVGLNPDYPLIPGSPLLITLTVSTVSTLGIIYVLIRKKRLR
;
A
#
# COMPACT_ATOMS: atom_id res chain seq x y z
N MET A 1 7.60 -23.58 -56.59
CA MET A 1 7.01 -24.38 -55.50
C MET A 1 7.83 -25.64 -55.19
N ARG A 2 8.06 -26.58 -56.11
CA ARG A 2 8.80 -27.84 -55.81
C ARG A 2 10.20 -27.69 -55.17
N LYS A 3 10.98 -26.65 -55.49
CA LYS A 3 12.29 -26.40 -54.85
C LYS A 3 12.17 -25.90 -53.39
N THR A 4 11.17 -25.09 -53.11
CA THR A 4 10.93 -24.49 -51.78
C THR A 4 10.40 -25.53 -50.79
N THR A 5 9.51 -26.42 -51.24
CA THR A 5 8.98 -27.52 -50.42
C THR A 5 10.05 -28.54 -50.04
N LYS A 6 10.98 -28.84 -50.96
CA LYS A 6 12.12 -29.72 -50.68
C LYS A 6 13.11 -29.11 -49.68
N SER A 7 13.33 -27.81 -49.75
CA SER A 7 14.22 -27.10 -48.82
C SER A 7 13.61 -27.04 -47.42
N LEU A 8 12.29 -26.78 -47.30
CA LEU A 8 11.58 -26.78 -46.03
C LEU A 8 11.55 -28.16 -45.39
N ALA A 9 11.24 -29.21 -46.16
CA ALA A 9 11.27 -30.59 -45.67
C ALA A 9 12.68 -30.99 -45.23
N PHE A 10 13.72 -30.58 -45.96
CA PHE A 10 15.11 -30.80 -45.56
C PHE A 10 15.47 -30.08 -44.27
N PHE A 11 15.10 -28.81 -44.11
CA PHE A 11 15.35 -28.07 -42.86
C PHE A 11 14.60 -28.67 -41.66
N LEU A 12 13.35 -29.08 -41.83
CA LEU A 12 12.57 -29.76 -40.78
C LEU A 12 13.17 -31.12 -40.42
N LEU A 13 13.60 -31.90 -41.42
CA LEU A 13 14.21 -33.21 -41.19
C LEU A 13 15.58 -33.07 -40.51
N VAL A 14 16.42 -32.15 -40.99
CA VAL A 14 17.75 -31.89 -40.44
C VAL A 14 17.67 -31.32 -39.03
N SER A 15 16.77 -30.37 -38.75
CA SER A 15 16.55 -29.87 -37.39
C SER A 15 16.02 -30.97 -36.47
N SER A 16 15.07 -31.81 -36.92
CA SER A 16 14.54 -32.91 -36.11
C SER A 16 15.56 -34.02 -35.80
N ILE A 17 16.61 -34.17 -36.60
CA ILE A 17 17.65 -35.20 -36.43
C ILE A 17 18.88 -34.63 -35.70
N ILE A 18 19.29 -33.38 -35.99
CA ILE A 18 20.49 -32.77 -35.41
C ILE A 18 20.21 -32.24 -34.01
N LEU A 19 19.04 -31.64 -33.75
CA LEU A 19 18.75 -31.04 -32.43
C LEU A 19 18.79 -32.04 -31.25
N PRO A 20 18.30 -33.29 -31.39
CA PRO A 20 18.45 -34.30 -30.33
C PRO A 20 19.88 -34.86 -30.20
N LEU A 21 20.73 -34.64 -31.21
CA LEU A 21 22.12 -35.13 -31.25
C LEU A 21 23.14 -34.06 -30.88
N LEU A 22 22.72 -32.79 -30.71
CA LEU A 22 23.57 -31.80 -30.10
C LEU A 22 23.84 -32.28 -28.66
N PRO A 23 25.11 -32.40 -28.25
CA PRO A 23 25.41 -32.62 -26.85
C PRO A 23 24.62 -31.59 -26.05
N THR A 24 23.98 -32.01 -24.96
CA THR A 24 23.57 -31.08 -23.92
C THR A 24 24.81 -30.23 -23.64
N ILE A 25 24.79 -28.98 -24.11
CA ILE A 25 25.80 -28.02 -23.72
C ILE A 25 25.45 -27.80 -22.25
N THR A 26 26.05 -28.60 -21.38
CA THR A 26 26.24 -28.24 -19.98
C THR A 26 27.00 -26.93 -20.06
N VAL A 27 26.25 -25.83 -20.06
CA VAL A 27 26.81 -24.54 -19.70
C VAL A 27 27.42 -24.80 -18.34
N ALA A 28 28.74 -24.65 -18.24
CA ALA A 28 29.40 -24.71 -16.96
C ALA A 28 28.62 -23.74 -16.07
N GLN A 29 28.00 -24.25 -15.00
CA GLN A 29 27.56 -23.38 -13.92
C GLN A 29 28.84 -22.67 -13.50
N ASP A 30 28.87 -21.36 -13.66
CA ASP A 30 29.96 -20.58 -13.13
C ASP A 30 30.14 -20.93 -11.63
N ASP A 31 31.33 -20.72 -11.08
CA ASP A 31 31.68 -21.12 -9.70
C ASP A 31 30.87 -20.39 -8.59
N TYR A 32 29.78 -19.69 -8.92
CA TYR A 32 28.93 -18.92 -8.02
C TYR A 32 27.47 -19.42 -7.97
N ILE A 33 26.90 -19.47 -6.76
CA ILE A 33 25.51 -19.81 -6.48
C ILE A 33 24.63 -18.58 -6.70
N VAL A 34 23.72 -18.65 -7.68
CA VAL A 34 22.85 -17.54 -8.07
C VAL A 34 21.39 -17.87 -7.73
N PHE A 35 20.73 -16.98 -6.98
CA PHE A 35 19.31 -17.06 -6.68
C PHE A 35 18.53 -16.01 -7.47
N LYS A 36 17.50 -16.43 -8.22
CA LYS A 36 16.75 -15.61 -9.17
C LYS A 36 15.31 -15.42 -8.71
N ARG A 37 14.87 -14.16 -8.60
CA ARG A 37 13.51 -13.81 -8.19
C ARG A 37 12.89 -12.75 -9.11
N PRO A 38 11.56 -12.73 -9.27
CA PRO A 38 10.86 -11.80 -10.12
C PRO A 38 10.48 -10.51 -9.38
N THR A 39 10.23 -9.46 -10.14
CA THR A 39 9.47 -8.29 -9.70
C THR A 39 8.61 -7.78 -10.85
N ALA A 40 7.41 -7.29 -10.59
CA ALA A 40 6.64 -6.51 -11.58
C ALA A 40 6.60 -5.01 -11.28
N ALA A 41 7.15 -4.62 -10.13
CA ALA A 41 7.18 -3.23 -9.73
C ALA A 41 8.22 -2.45 -10.55
N LEU A 42 7.96 -1.16 -10.75
CA LEU A 42 8.97 -0.25 -11.27
C LEU A 42 10.02 0.02 -10.18
N ALA A 43 11.26 0.31 -10.56
CA ALA A 43 12.18 0.93 -9.63
C ALA A 43 11.70 2.38 -9.36
N GLY A 44 11.52 2.71 -8.09
CA GLY A 44 11.15 4.05 -7.64
C GLY A 44 12.38 4.89 -7.32
N GLU A 45 12.24 5.76 -6.31
CA GLU A 45 13.38 6.47 -5.72
C GLU A 45 14.24 5.52 -4.89
N TRP A 46 15.55 5.76 -4.83
CA TRP A 46 16.51 4.85 -4.18
C TRP A 46 16.86 5.21 -2.75
N ASP A 47 16.28 6.29 -2.24
CA ASP A 47 16.42 6.75 -0.88
C ASP A 47 15.21 6.30 -0.04
N PRO A 48 15.36 5.32 0.87
CA PRO A 48 14.25 4.76 1.64
C PRO A 48 13.37 5.78 2.37
N ALA A 49 13.90 6.98 2.68
CA ALA A 49 13.11 8.03 3.31
C ALA A 49 12.03 8.63 2.39
N ILE A 50 12.24 8.65 1.07
CA ILE A 50 11.32 9.24 0.07
C ILE A 50 10.73 8.20 -0.90
N THR A 51 11.22 6.97 -0.83
CA THR A 51 10.75 5.86 -1.65
C THR A 51 9.31 5.47 -1.27
N ASP A 52 8.41 5.46 -2.27
CA ASP A 52 7.06 4.89 -2.10
C ASP A 52 7.14 3.40 -1.69
N TRP A 53 6.21 2.94 -0.87
CA TRP A 53 6.22 1.61 -0.27
C TRP A 53 5.97 0.50 -1.30
N TYR A 54 5.50 0.85 -2.51
CA TYR A 54 5.08 -0.08 -3.57
C TYR A 54 6.00 -0.12 -4.79
N ASN A 55 7.32 -0.19 -4.59
CA ASN A 55 8.26 -0.31 -5.70
C ASN A 55 9.26 -1.46 -5.53
N ALA A 56 9.94 -1.79 -6.62
CA ALA A 56 10.91 -2.88 -6.66
C ALA A 56 12.07 -2.67 -5.69
N ILE A 57 12.38 -1.42 -5.33
CA ILE A 57 13.49 -1.07 -4.45
C ILE A 57 13.22 -1.59 -3.03
N VAL A 58 12.06 -1.29 -2.46
CA VAL A 58 11.67 -1.74 -1.12
C VAL A 58 11.54 -3.27 -1.10
N GLY A 59 10.80 -3.86 -2.03
CA GLY A 59 10.49 -5.30 -2.01
C GLY A 59 11.67 -6.23 -2.30
N GLU A 60 12.63 -5.78 -3.11
CA GLU A 60 13.65 -6.67 -3.68
C GLU A 60 15.07 -6.39 -3.17
N TYR A 61 15.41 -5.12 -2.94
CA TYR A 61 16.79 -4.71 -2.67
C TYR A 61 17.01 -4.28 -1.23
N VAL A 62 16.18 -3.37 -0.71
CA VAL A 62 16.36 -2.72 0.61
C VAL A 62 16.58 -3.75 1.73
N PHE A 63 15.73 -4.78 1.80
CA PHE A 63 15.82 -5.81 2.86
C PHE A 63 17.06 -6.72 2.75
N SER A 64 17.81 -6.63 1.65
CA SER A 64 19.05 -7.39 1.43
C SER A 64 20.30 -6.54 1.55
N THR A 65 20.21 -5.25 1.26
CA THR A 65 21.35 -4.33 1.20
C THR A 65 21.48 -3.46 2.44
N LEU A 66 20.35 -3.20 3.09
CA LEU A 66 20.26 -2.43 4.32
C LEU A 66 19.65 -3.30 5.44
N GLU A 67 19.82 -2.88 6.69
CA GLU A 67 19.15 -3.51 7.83
C GLU A 67 18.46 -2.45 8.69
N TYR A 68 17.35 -2.84 9.30
CA TYR A 68 16.65 -2.01 10.26
C TYR A 68 17.22 -2.27 11.67
N PRO A 69 16.98 -1.35 12.62
CA PRO A 69 17.34 -1.54 14.02
C PRO A 69 16.78 -2.84 14.60
N ILE A 70 15.50 -3.10 14.32
CA ILE A 70 14.70 -4.18 14.91
C ILE A 70 13.85 -4.81 13.80
N GLY A 71 13.82 -6.13 13.76
CA GLY A 71 12.90 -6.92 12.95
C GLY A 71 11.55 -7.09 13.63
N ILE A 72 10.50 -7.08 12.83
CA ILE A 72 9.14 -7.34 13.29
C ILE A 72 8.68 -8.59 12.54
N PRO A 73 8.31 -9.67 13.23
CA PRO A 73 7.66 -10.79 12.56
C PRO A 73 6.48 -10.27 11.77
N SER A 74 6.33 -10.72 10.53
CA SER A 74 5.12 -10.41 9.77
C SER A 74 3.90 -10.86 10.57
N TYR A 75 2.93 -9.95 10.71
CA TYR A 75 1.69 -10.18 11.47
C TYR A 75 1.91 -10.31 12.98
N ASP A 76 2.84 -9.52 13.53
CA ASP A 76 3.01 -9.33 14.96
C ASP A 76 1.69 -8.93 15.65
N SER A 77 1.56 -9.25 16.94
CA SER A 77 0.40 -8.81 17.72
C SER A 77 0.48 -7.36 18.19
N ALA A 78 1.61 -6.68 17.94
CA ALA A 78 1.81 -5.27 18.25
C ALA A 78 1.41 -4.92 19.69
N GLY A 79 1.64 -5.84 20.64
CA GLY A 79 1.25 -5.64 22.04
C GLY A 79 -0.13 -6.18 22.45
N VAL A 80 -0.90 -6.81 21.55
CA VAL A 80 -2.25 -7.35 21.86
C VAL A 80 -2.18 -8.63 22.69
N ASN A 81 -1.28 -9.55 22.33
CA ASN A 81 -1.19 -10.88 22.96
C ASN A 81 0.05 -11.07 23.83
N ALA A 82 1.10 -10.28 23.61
CA ALA A 82 2.31 -10.27 24.42
C ALA A 82 2.78 -8.82 24.62
N PRO A 83 3.65 -8.53 25.61
CA PRO A 83 4.27 -7.21 25.70
C PRO A 83 4.98 -6.87 24.40
N LEU A 84 4.77 -5.67 23.86
CA LEU A 84 5.30 -5.24 22.57
C LEU A 84 6.80 -5.53 22.40
N GLY A 85 7.61 -5.16 23.39
CA GLY A 85 9.05 -5.41 23.36
C GLY A 85 9.44 -6.90 23.43
N SER A 86 8.53 -7.84 23.68
CA SER A 86 8.85 -9.27 23.62
C SER A 86 8.67 -9.87 22.22
N GLU A 87 8.04 -9.12 21.31
CA GLU A 87 7.73 -9.57 19.95
C GLU A 87 8.77 -9.10 18.92
N TRP A 88 9.58 -8.10 19.32
CA TRP A 88 10.65 -7.51 18.53
C TRP A 88 11.84 -8.47 18.36
N ILE A 89 12.42 -8.52 17.16
CA ILE A 89 13.61 -9.31 16.81
C ILE A 89 14.81 -8.37 16.74
N GLY A 90 15.83 -8.58 17.57
CA GLY A 90 17.03 -7.75 17.55
C GLY A 90 17.89 -7.97 16.29
N ILE A 91 18.10 -6.91 15.49
CA ILE A 91 18.96 -6.93 14.30
C ILE A 91 20.17 -6.04 14.53
N LEU A 92 20.11 -4.73 14.29
CA LEU A 92 21.18 -3.81 14.67
C LEU A 92 21.10 -3.35 16.13
N VAL A 93 20.00 -3.69 16.80
CA VAL A 93 19.77 -3.53 18.24
C VAL A 93 19.74 -4.90 18.90
N THR A 94 20.32 -5.00 20.08
CA THR A 94 20.39 -6.25 20.86
C THR A 94 19.47 -6.26 22.07
N ASP A 95 19.06 -5.09 22.56
CA ASP A 95 18.19 -4.95 23.74
C ASP A 95 17.45 -3.60 23.71
N TRP A 96 16.30 -3.53 24.38
CA TRP A 96 15.49 -2.32 24.48
C TRP A 96 14.70 -2.21 25.78
N GLU A 97 14.48 -0.97 26.22
CA GLU A 97 13.67 -0.65 27.41
C GLU A 97 12.60 0.39 27.06
N LEU A 98 11.33 0.03 27.28
CA LEU A 98 10.17 0.87 27.01
C LEU A 98 9.74 1.64 28.27
N GLU A 99 9.65 2.96 28.17
CA GLU A 99 9.03 3.84 29.17
C GLU A 99 7.68 4.31 28.64
N TYR A 100 6.59 4.07 29.39
CA TYR A 100 5.23 4.44 28.99
C TYR A 100 4.77 5.74 29.63
N TRP A 101 3.91 6.47 28.92
CA TRP A 101 3.08 7.52 29.51
C TRP A 101 2.06 6.91 30.48
N PRO A 102 1.70 7.61 31.58
CA PRO A 102 0.63 7.16 32.44
C PRO A 102 -0.72 7.21 31.72
N SER A 103 -1.64 6.33 32.11
CA SER A 103 -3.03 6.44 31.64
C SER A 103 -3.72 7.60 32.34
N GLU A 104 -4.19 8.57 31.56
CA GLU A 104 -4.74 9.83 32.06
C GLU A 104 -5.90 10.31 31.17
N ASN A 105 -6.87 11.00 31.77
CA ASN A 105 -7.96 11.63 31.04
C ASN A 105 -7.46 12.81 30.21
N ASN A 106 -7.94 12.91 28.98
CA ASN A 106 -7.76 14.06 28.11
C ASN A 106 -8.96 15.02 28.16
N SER A 107 -8.89 16.11 27.38
CA SER A 107 -9.95 17.12 27.31
C SER A 107 -11.27 16.63 26.68
N GLN A 108 -11.21 15.54 25.91
CA GLN A 108 -12.38 14.89 25.29
C GLN A 108 -13.13 13.96 26.26
N GLY A 109 -12.65 13.80 27.50
CA GLY A 109 -13.36 13.07 28.55
C GLY A 109 -13.15 11.56 28.52
N PHE A 110 -12.07 11.07 27.92
CA PHE A 110 -11.64 9.68 27.99
C PHE A 110 -10.15 9.54 28.31
N ASN A 111 -9.74 8.35 28.76
CA ASN A 111 -8.35 8.06 29.07
C ASN A 111 -7.54 7.76 27.82
N ASN A 112 -6.37 8.37 27.69
CA ASN A 112 -5.32 7.86 26.83
C ASN A 112 -4.67 6.64 27.52
N THR A 113 -4.31 5.62 26.75
CA THR A 113 -3.72 4.37 27.27
C THR A 113 -2.59 3.86 26.35
N GLY A 114 -1.57 3.23 26.93
CA GLY A 114 -0.53 2.50 26.19
C GLY A 114 0.50 3.33 25.42
N GLY A 115 0.50 4.66 25.55
CA GLY A 115 1.45 5.53 24.86
C GLY A 115 2.88 5.33 25.34
N ILE A 116 3.83 5.22 24.41
CA ILE A 116 5.25 5.02 24.71
C ILE A 116 5.95 6.36 24.73
N LYS A 117 6.44 6.74 25.92
CA LYS A 117 7.16 7.98 26.18
C LYS A 117 8.58 7.95 25.64
N SER A 118 9.29 6.86 25.84
CA SER A 118 10.64 6.71 25.30
C SER A 118 11.05 5.26 25.16
N VAL A 119 12.05 5.04 24.30
CA VAL A 119 12.69 3.73 24.12
C VAL A 119 14.19 3.89 24.25
N THR A 120 14.80 3.09 25.12
CA THR A 120 16.26 3.01 25.22
C THR A 120 16.74 1.79 24.45
N TYR A 121 17.62 1.98 23.47
CA TYR A 121 18.17 0.92 22.62
C TYR A 121 19.64 0.65 22.95
N THR A 122 20.00 -0.63 23.01
CA THR A 122 21.39 -1.11 23.06
C THR A 122 21.81 -1.62 21.69
N LEU A 123 22.74 -0.93 21.05
CA LEU A 123 23.15 -1.19 19.67
C LEU A 123 24.17 -2.33 19.60
N ARG A 124 24.10 -3.11 18.52
CA ARG A 124 25.02 -4.21 18.25
C ARG A 124 26.43 -3.69 17.97
N GLU A 125 27.41 -4.30 18.60
CA GLU A 125 28.84 -4.06 18.37
C GLU A 125 29.35 -4.85 17.15
N ASP A 126 30.52 -4.46 16.64
CA ASP A 126 31.20 -5.08 15.49
C ASP A 126 30.40 -5.09 14.17
N VAL A 127 29.44 -4.16 14.04
CA VAL A 127 28.71 -3.94 12.79
C VAL A 127 29.39 -2.87 11.95
N LYS A 128 29.52 -3.15 10.65
CA LYS A 128 30.07 -2.25 9.65
C LYS A 128 29.11 -2.05 8.49
N PHE A 129 29.17 -0.87 7.90
CA PHE A 129 28.58 -0.61 6.59
C PHE A 129 29.44 -1.23 5.50
N THR A 130 28.88 -1.38 4.30
CA THR A 130 29.57 -1.98 3.14
C THR A 130 30.76 -1.14 2.63
N ASP A 131 30.85 0.13 3.04
CA ASP A 131 32.01 1.01 2.84
C ASP A 131 33.11 0.83 3.91
N GLY A 132 32.90 -0.03 4.91
CA GLY A 132 33.82 -0.33 6.00
C GLY A 132 33.70 0.59 7.23
N SER A 133 32.85 1.63 7.17
CA SER A 133 32.59 2.53 8.31
C SER A 133 31.79 1.84 9.41
N ASP A 134 31.95 2.31 10.65
CA ASP A 134 31.35 1.67 11.82
C ASP A 134 29.89 2.10 12.05
N TRP A 135 29.05 1.14 12.45
CA TRP A 135 27.72 1.40 13.00
C TRP A 135 27.81 1.75 14.49
N ASN A 136 27.31 2.92 14.89
CA ASN A 136 27.29 3.36 16.29
C ASN A 136 26.13 4.32 16.60
N ALA A 137 26.03 4.78 17.85
CA ALA A 137 24.95 5.64 18.31
C ALA A 137 24.88 6.99 17.57
N THR A 138 26.02 7.57 17.15
CA THR A 138 26.03 8.76 16.29
C THR A 138 25.39 8.48 14.94
N VAL A 139 25.73 7.36 14.29
CA VAL A 139 25.15 7.00 12.98
C VAL A 139 23.66 6.68 13.12
N PHE A 140 23.26 6.00 14.19
CA PHE A 140 21.84 5.73 14.42
C PHE A 140 21.06 7.03 14.60
N LYS A 141 21.54 7.95 15.45
CA LYS A 141 20.93 9.27 15.63
C LYS A 141 20.82 10.01 14.30
N TRP A 142 21.89 10.03 13.51
CA TRP A 142 21.91 10.72 12.22
C TRP A 142 20.84 10.17 11.26
N ASN A 143 20.62 8.85 11.23
CA ASN A 143 19.55 8.25 10.43
C ASN A 143 18.16 8.71 10.92
N ILE A 144 17.93 8.79 12.25
CA ILE A 144 16.67 9.30 12.82
C ILE A 144 16.43 10.76 12.40
N ASP A 145 17.44 11.61 12.59
CA ASP A 145 17.37 13.03 12.24
C ASP A 145 17.14 13.23 10.74
N ARG A 146 17.81 12.42 9.92
CA ARG A 146 17.67 12.44 8.46
C ARG A 146 16.25 12.12 8.03
N THR A 147 15.67 11.03 8.51
CA THR A 147 14.29 10.65 8.18
C THR A 147 13.31 11.74 8.59
N HIS A 148 13.45 12.33 9.78
CA HIS A 148 12.57 13.43 10.21
C HIS A 148 12.77 14.70 9.40
N LEU A 149 14.02 15.01 9.02
CA LEU A 149 14.29 16.16 8.16
C LEU A 149 13.64 15.97 6.79
N ILE A 150 13.76 14.79 6.19
CA ILE A 150 13.24 14.47 4.86
C ILE A 150 11.71 14.36 4.88
N ASN A 151 11.14 13.58 5.79
CA ASN A 151 9.70 13.36 5.87
C ASN A 151 8.95 14.57 6.41
N GLY A 152 9.52 15.24 7.42
CA GLY A 152 9.01 16.51 7.92
C GLY A 152 9.11 17.62 6.87
N ASN A 153 10.03 17.52 5.90
CA ASN A 153 10.17 18.48 4.79
C ASN A 153 9.03 18.46 3.78
N TYR A 154 8.41 17.30 3.53
CA TYR A 154 7.26 17.20 2.61
C TYR A 154 6.04 18.00 3.09
N THR A 155 6.08 18.51 4.33
CA THR A 155 5.02 19.30 4.95
C THR A 155 5.27 20.82 4.92
N GLY A 156 6.39 21.27 4.32
CA GLY A 156 6.74 22.69 4.21
C GLY A 156 5.68 23.52 3.48
N LEU A 157 5.51 24.80 3.86
CA LEU A 157 4.56 25.69 3.21
C LEU A 157 5.02 25.95 1.77
N ALA A 158 4.39 25.33 0.77
CA ALA A 158 4.71 25.62 -0.62
C ALA A 158 4.38 27.09 -0.91
N GLN A 159 5.39 27.89 -1.22
CA GLN A 159 5.23 29.32 -1.44
C GLN A 159 4.26 29.56 -2.61
N GLY A 160 3.11 30.18 -2.33
CA GLY A 160 2.13 30.59 -3.35
C GLY A 160 1.12 29.52 -3.74
N ASN A 161 1.04 28.38 -3.05
CA ASN A 161 -0.02 27.40 -3.27
C ASN A 161 -0.72 26.99 -1.97
N ALA A 162 -1.79 27.71 -1.62
CA ALA A 162 -2.65 27.41 -0.48
C ALA A 162 -3.27 25.99 -0.50
N ARG A 163 -3.13 25.22 -1.59
CA ARG A 163 -3.51 23.80 -1.65
C ARG A 163 -2.47 22.84 -1.08
N TRP A 164 -1.18 23.18 -1.13
CA TRP A 164 -0.10 22.24 -0.82
C TRP A 164 0.23 22.12 0.68
N GLU A 165 -0.14 23.11 1.49
CA GLU A 165 0.12 23.10 2.95
C GLU A 165 -0.59 21.94 3.70
N GLU A 166 -1.58 21.31 3.05
CA GLU A 166 -2.48 20.32 3.63
C GLU A 166 -2.48 18.96 2.90
N GLU A 167 -2.00 18.89 1.65
CA GLU A 167 -2.11 17.72 0.76
C GLU A 167 -1.01 16.66 0.96
N GLU A 168 0.22 17.04 1.34
CA GLU A 168 1.35 16.07 1.43
C GLU A 168 1.76 15.72 2.87
N GLY A 169 1.40 16.53 3.87
CA GLY A 169 1.78 16.28 5.27
C GLY A 169 1.17 15.03 5.90
N ASN A 170 0.09 14.50 5.31
CA ASN A 170 -0.57 13.26 5.74
C ASN A 170 -0.06 12.00 5.02
N LEU A 171 0.73 12.12 3.94
CA LEU A 171 1.17 10.96 3.16
C LEU A 171 2.21 10.10 3.89
N LEU A 172 2.92 10.66 4.87
CA LEU A 172 3.99 9.99 5.62
C LEU A 172 3.64 9.72 7.10
N GLY A 173 2.37 9.87 7.50
CA GLY A 173 1.92 9.54 8.85
C GLY A 173 2.41 10.49 9.95
N THR A 174 2.86 11.69 9.61
CA THR A 174 3.25 12.73 10.57
C THR A 174 2.05 13.59 10.95
N GLY A 175 1.48 13.37 12.14
CA GLY A 175 0.38 14.19 12.66
C GLY A 175 0.85 15.58 13.10
N LEU A 176 0.04 16.61 12.84
CA LEU A 176 0.28 17.95 13.37
C LEU A 176 0.14 17.94 14.90
N VAL A 177 0.96 18.73 15.59
CA VAL A 177 0.80 18.98 17.04
C VAL A 177 -0.64 19.42 17.36
N GLU A 178 -1.24 20.24 16.49
CA GLU A 178 -2.59 20.77 16.70
C GLU A 178 -3.70 19.72 16.58
N ASP A 179 -3.53 18.72 15.72
CA ASP A 179 -4.50 17.62 15.58
C ASP A 179 -4.54 16.76 16.85
N SER A 180 -3.43 16.75 17.60
CA SER A 180 -3.30 16.01 18.85
C SER A 180 -3.76 16.79 20.10
N LYS A 181 -3.90 18.12 19.99
CA LYS A 181 -4.23 19.04 21.10
C LYS A 181 -5.46 18.61 21.91
N PRO A 182 -6.57 18.16 21.29
CA PRO A 182 -7.73 17.68 22.05
C PRO A 182 -7.42 16.49 22.98
N TYR A 183 -6.39 15.70 22.65
CA TYR A 183 -6.05 14.48 23.37
C TYR A 183 -4.88 14.64 24.35
N TRP A 184 -4.33 15.85 24.52
CA TRP A 184 -3.28 16.07 25.52
C TRP A 184 -3.75 15.72 26.93
N THR A 185 -2.79 15.28 27.74
CA THR A 185 -2.99 14.89 29.14
C THR A 185 -2.08 15.73 30.05
N ALA A 186 -2.15 15.54 31.36
CA ALA A 186 -1.30 16.30 32.29
C ALA A 186 0.18 15.92 32.13
N SER A 187 0.45 14.65 31.80
CA SER A 187 1.82 14.13 31.61
C SER A 187 2.30 14.27 30.17
N TRP A 188 1.41 14.19 29.19
CA TRP A 188 1.70 14.37 27.76
C TRP A 188 1.06 15.67 27.26
N ASP A 189 1.81 16.77 27.44
CA ASP A 189 1.43 18.13 27.06
C ASP A 189 2.47 18.71 26.10
N LEU A 190 2.05 18.96 24.86
CA LEU A 190 2.90 19.49 23.79
C LEU A 190 2.81 21.02 23.67
N SER A 191 2.13 21.71 24.59
CA SER A 191 2.01 23.19 24.59
C SER A 191 3.34 23.93 24.65
N ARG A 192 4.43 23.26 25.03
CA ARG A 192 5.79 23.82 24.94
C ARG A 192 6.19 24.12 23.50
N PHE A 193 5.70 23.36 22.51
CA PHE A 193 5.93 23.63 21.08
C PHE A 193 5.10 24.82 20.59
N ASP A 194 4.03 25.18 21.31
CA ASP A 194 3.27 26.42 21.12
C ASP A 194 3.94 27.63 21.82
N SER A 195 5.01 27.40 22.60
CA SER A 195 5.69 28.44 23.40
C SER A 195 6.86 29.05 22.64
N PRO A 196 7.01 30.40 22.63
CA PRO A 196 8.16 31.08 22.02
C PRO A 196 9.51 30.79 22.72
N ASN A 197 9.53 30.00 23.79
CA ASN A 197 10.74 29.59 24.50
C ASN A 197 10.59 28.18 25.07
N LEU A 198 11.31 27.22 24.49
CA LEU A 198 11.32 25.81 24.90
C LEU A 198 12.12 25.55 26.20
N GLY A 199 12.83 26.55 26.75
CA GLY A 199 13.55 26.42 28.03
C GLY A 199 14.72 25.43 28.01
N ILE A 200 15.25 25.11 26.84
CA ILE A 200 16.31 24.12 26.64
C ILE A 200 17.65 24.66 27.14
N ASN A 201 18.41 23.82 27.86
CA ASN A 201 19.76 24.16 28.29
C ASN A 201 20.76 24.01 27.13
N PRO A 202 21.77 24.90 27.01
CA PRO A 202 22.78 24.79 25.95
C PRO A 202 23.53 23.44 26.03
N PRO A 203 23.75 22.76 24.90
CA PRO A 203 24.46 21.48 24.90
C PRO A 203 25.90 21.65 25.38
N THR A 204 26.40 20.66 26.14
CA THR A 204 27.76 20.65 26.69
C THR A 204 28.86 20.50 25.63
N THR A 205 28.50 20.14 24.40
CA THR A 205 29.38 20.07 23.24
C THR A 205 28.68 20.71 22.05
N LEU A 206 29.31 21.72 21.44
CA LEU A 206 28.74 22.44 20.31
C LEU A 206 29.03 21.68 19.01
N PRO A 207 28.01 21.28 18.24
CA PRO A 207 28.20 20.65 16.93
C PRO A 207 28.84 21.62 15.94
N VAL A 208 29.71 21.12 15.07
CA VAL A 208 30.30 21.90 13.98
C VAL A 208 29.38 21.87 12.77
N VAL A 209 29.44 22.89 11.88
CA VAL A 209 28.51 23.07 10.74
C VAL A 209 28.43 21.88 9.77
N THR A 210 29.39 20.96 9.85
CA THR A 210 29.45 19.71 9.07
C THR A 210 28.74 18.52 9.74
N ASP A 211 28.28 18.65 10.98
CA ASP A 211 27.56 17.60 11.71
C ASP A 211 26.05 17.57 11.37
N TYR A 212 25.59 18.52 10.56
CA TYR A 212 24.18 18.76 10.27
C TYR A 212 23.79 18.14 8.92
N CYS A 213 22.68 17.40 8.89
CA CYS A 213 22.06 16.98 7.63
C CYS A 213 21.56 18.21 6.85
N SER A 214 21.97 18.34 5.59
CA SER A 214 21.23 19.16 4.61
C SER A 214 20.48 18.28 3.61
N TYR A 215 19.59 18.87 2.83
CA TYR A 215 18.77 18.21 1.82
C TYR A 215 18.57 19.12 0.62
N ASP A 216 18.65 18.59 -0.60
CA ASP A 216 18.32 19.39 -1.80
C ASP A 216 16.83 19.56 -1.95
N LEU A 217 16.44 20.73 -2.41
CA LEU A 217 15.11 20.95 -2.94
C LEU A 217 15.07 20.86 -4.47
N GLY A 218 16.24 20.71 -5.10
CA GLY A 218 16.39 20.59 -6.54
C GLY A 218 15.94 21.86 -7.27
N PRO A 219 15.48 21.74 -8.52
CA PRO A 219 15.00 22.89 -9.30
C PRO A 219 13.71 23.51 -8.73
N ASN A 220 13.02 22.83 -7.82
CA ASN A 220 11.77 23.26 -7.22
C ASN A 220 11.98 24.02 -5.89
N ALA A 221 13.22 24.33 -5.50
CA ALA A 221 13.55 25.04 -4.27
C ALA A 221 12.79 26.35 -4.07
N SER A 222 12.49 27.06 -5.15
CA SER A 222 11.72 28.31 -5.12
C SER A 222 10.22 28.12 -4.88
N LEU A 223 9.72 26.89 -4.93
CA LEU A 223 8.31 26.55 -4.72
C LEU A 223 8.01 26.18 -3.27
N VAL A 224 9.03 26.09 -2.41
CA VAL A 224 8.89 25.66 -1.02
C VAL A 224 9.48 26.72 -0.09
N GLU A 225 8.76 27.09 0.96
CA GLU A 225 9.28 27.91 2.04
C GLU A 225 9.38 27.06 3.30
N TYR A 226 10.53 27.18 3.97
CA TYR A 226 10.78 26.54 5.25
C TYR A 226 10.78 27.60 6.34
N PRO A 227 9.69 27.68 7.13
CA PRO A 227 9.69 28.52 8.31
C PRO A 227 10.93 28.22 9.16
N GLY A 228 11.70 29.25 9.53
CA GLY A 228 12.87 29.10 10.41
C GLY A 228 14.12 28.42 9.82
N VAL A 229 14.08 27.88 8.59
CA VAL A 229 15.25 27.24 7.95
C VAL A 229 15.59 27.96 6.64
N PRO A 230 16.76 28.63 6.55
CA PRO A 230 17.13 29.32 5.31
C PRO A 230 17.49 28.30 4.23
N ILE A 231 16.86 28.45 3.05
CA ILE A 231 17.31 27.79 1.83
C ILE A 231 18.64 28.43 1.43
N LEU A 232 19.68 27.60 1.38
CA LEU A 232 21.03 28.02 1.01
C LEU A 232 21.09 28.33 -0.50
N PRO A 233 22.06 29.16 -0.97
CA PRO A 233 22.16 29.55 -2.37
C PRO A 233 22.34 28.41 -3.38
N ASN A 234 22.66 27.20 -2.92
CA ASN A 234 22.75 25.97 -3.70
C ASN A 234 21.44 25.16 -3.69
N ASN A 235 20.30 25.77 -3.35
CA ASN A 235 18.99 25.13 -3.27
C ASN A 235 18.84 24.05 -2.19
N THR A 236 19.75 24.00 -1.23
CA THR A 236 19.67 23.05 -0.12
C THR A 236 19.07 23.68 1.13
N VAL A 237 18.41 22.87 1.95
CA VAL A 237 18.04 23.22 3.33
C VAL A 237 18.94 22.46 4.27
N GLN A 238 19.47 23.13 5.28
CA GLN A 238 20.25 22.48 6.33
C GLN A 238 19.45 22.56 7.62
N ASN A 239 19.21 21.43 8.28
CA ASN A 239 18.73 21.50 9.65
C ASN A 239 19.84 22.16 10.45
N GLN A 240 19.66 23.39 10.92
CA GLN A 240 20.68 24.10 11.70
C GLN A 240 20.81 23.55 13.13
N ASN A 241 20.12 22.45 13.48
CA ASN A 241 20.13 21.88 14.81
C ASN A 241 19.75 20.38 14.92
N PRO A 242 20.71 19.44 15.03
CA PRO A 242 20.39 18.05 15.31
C PRO A 242 19.92 17.84 16.77
N TYR A 243 19.96 18.86 17.64
CA TYR A 243 19.60 18.75 19.05
C TYR A 243 18.37 19.61 19.43
N GLY A 244 17.36 19.67 18.56
CA GLY A 244 16.04 20.16 18.96
C GLY A 244 16.02 21.63 19.37
N GLY A 245 16.41 22.53 18.47
CA GLY A 245 15.98 23.93 18.57
C GLY A 245 16.73 24.84 19.55
N TRP A 246 18.07 24.86 19.56
CA TRP A 246 18.93 25.89 20.22
C TRP A 246 19.90 26.61 19.26
N ASP A 247 19.67 27.89 18.96
CA ASP A 247 20.55 28.70 18.11
C ASP A 247 21.74 29.27 18.91
N THR A 248 22.95 28.91 18.49
CA THR A 248 24.19 29.40 19.11
C THR A 248 24.54 30.86 18.76
N ALA A 249 24.02 31.38 17.64
CA ALA A 249 24.21 32.76 17.21
C ALA A 249 23.31 33.74 18.00
N VAL A 250 22.09 33.32 18.36
CA VAL A 250 21.16 34.16 19.16
C VAL A 250 21.10 33.77 20.64
N GLY A 251 21.68 32.63 21.03
CA GLY A 251 21.70 32.17 22.43
C GLY A 251 20.30 31.87 22.97
N ALA A 252 19.42 31.34 22.12
CA ALA A 252 18.02 31.10 22.43
C ALA A 252 17.49 29.88 21.66
N ALA A 253 16.32 29.38 22.05
CA ALA A 253 15.68 28.30 21.30
C ALA A 253 15.25 28.75 19.88
N ILE A 254 15.42 27.91 18.87
CA ILE A 254 14.91 28.14 17.51
C ILE A 254 13.42 27.82 17.51
N HIS A 255 12.62 28.74 16.99
CA HIS A 255 11.19 28.56 16.79
C HIS A 255 10.94 28.28 15.29
N ASN A 256 10.02 27.37 15.00
CA ASN A 256 9.53 26.98 13.66
C ASN A 256 10.38 25.97 12.89
N ALA A 257 11.24 25.18 13.53
CA ALA A 257 11.86 24.06 12.81
C ALA A 257 10.77 23.04 12.41
N PRO A 258 10.96 22.21 11.34
CA PRO A 258 10.05 21.11 11.02
C PRO A 258 9.79 20.17 12.21
N TYR A 259 10.76 20.09 13.13
CA TYR A 259 10.67 19.39 14.40
C TYR A 259 9.64 19.98 15.39
N ASP A 260 9.29 21.26 15.31
CA ASP A 260 8.38 21.89 16.28
C ASP A 260 6.90 21.65 15.93
N ARG A 261 6.58 21.44 14.65
CA ARG A 261 5.20 21.32 14.16
C ARG A 261 4.75 19.88 13.94
N PHE A 262 5.70 18.97 13.72
CA PHE A 262 5.47 17.53 13.48
C PHE A 262 6.41 16.60 14.28
N PRO A 263 6.70 16.82 15.59
CA PRO A 263 7.60 15.93 16.31
C PRO A 263 6.92 14.60 16.61
N GLY A 264 7.12 13.59 15.77
CA GLY A 264 6.96 12.19 16.19
C GLY A 264 7.95 11.85 17.30
N VAL A 265 9.18 12.33 17.14
CA VAL A 265 10.28 12.27 18.10
C VAL A 265 10.51 13.63 18.75
N ASP A 266 10.65 13.63 20.08
CA ASP A 266 10.98 14.80 20.89
C ASP A 266 12.45 15.17 20.78
N TYR A 267 13.31 14.23 21.19
CA TYR A 267 14.75 14.32 21.02
C TYR A 267 15.37 12.92 21.16
N VAL A 268 16.64 12.84 20.76
CA VAL A 268 17.44 11.63 20.82
C VAL A 268 18.68 11.89 21.67
N GLU A 269 18.86 11.08 22.71
CA GLU A 269 19.96 11.17 23.68
C GLU A 269 20.93 10.01 23.48
N ILE A 270 22.17 10.32 23.12
CA ILE A 270 23.24 9.31 23.08
C ILE A 270 23.77 9.12 24.50
N LEU A 271 23.56 7.92 25.05
CA LEU A 271 24.01 7.55 26.39
C LEU A 271 25.44 7.00 26.37
N GLU A 272 25.79 6.22 25.34
CA GLU A 272 27.11 5.63 25.13
C GLU A 272 27.45 5.63 23.62
N ASN A 273 28.65 6.08 23.25
CA ASN A 273 29.09 6.21 21.85
C ASN A 273 30.49 5.61 21.60
N PRO A 274 30.65 4.27 21.73
CA PRO A 274 31.87 3.59 21.29
C PRO A 274 32.05 3.69 19.77
N ALA A 275 33.20 3.22 19.26
CA ALA A 275 33.48 3.21 17.82
C ALA A 275 32.42 2.41 17.03
N SER A 276 32.02 1.25 17.56
CA SER A 276 30.90 0.44 17.07
C SER A 276 29.95 0.09 18.22
N GLY A 277 28.64 0.09 17.97
CA GLY A 277 27.60 -0.14 18.96
C GLY A 277 27.25 1.10 19.78
N GLY A 278 26.88 0.90 21.04
CA GLY A 278 26.54 1.97 21.98
C GLY A 278 25.12 1.88 22.54
N LYS A 279 24.71 2.94 23.23
CA LYS A 279 23.41 3.03 23.88
C LYS A 279 22.79 4.38 23.60
N ILE A 280 21.52 4.39 23.20
CA ILE A 280 20.80 5.59 22.80
C ILE A 280 19.38 5.55 23.35
N LYS A 281 18.81 6.70 23.68
CA LYS A 281 17.44 6.82 24.14
C LYS A 281 16.68 7.77 23.22
N VAL A 282 15.54 7.31 22.70
CA VAL A 282 14.65 8.12 21.86
C VAL A 282 13.41 8.47 22.65
N TYR A 283 13.13 9.76 22.75
CA TYR A 283 11.94 10.29 23.43
C TYR A 283 10.88 10.60 22.37
N ASN A 284 9.64 10.16 22.60
CA ASN A 284 8.53 10.35 21.67
C ASN A 284 7.65 11.51 22.10
N ASN A 285 7.16 12.26 21.12
CA ASN A 285 6.14 13.31 21.33
C ASN A 285 4.78 12.93 20.78
N PHE A 286 4.67 11.83 20.04
CA PHE A 286 3.39 11.29 19.61
C PHE A 286 2.91 10.18 20.55
N TRP A 287 1.58 9.99 20.66
CA TRP A 287 1.00 8.89 21.44
C TRP A 287 1.13 7.56 20.69
N ILE A 288 2.35 7.04 20.62
CA ILE A 288 2.68 5.81 19.90
C ILE A 288 2.36 4.61 20.78
N THR A 289 1.52 3.70 20.29
CA THR A 289 1.09 2.50 21.02
C THR A 289 1.69 1.21 20.45
N GLU A 290 2.27 1.29 19.26
CA GLU A 290 2.89 0.17 18.51
C GLU A 290 4.43 0.25 18.53
N GLY A 291 4.95 1.15 19.36
CA GLY A 291 6.36 1.34 19.80
C GLY A 291 7.41 1.74 18.79
N PHE A 292 7.12 1.63 17.51
CA PHE A 292 8.12 1.97 16.50
C PHE A 292 8.06 3.42 16.01
N GLY A 293 6.94 4.11 16.20
CA GLY A 293 6.77 5.43 15.60
C GLY A 293 7.03 5.37 14.09
N THR A 294 7.21 6.51 13.45
CA THR A 294 7.48 6.55 12.01
C THR A 294 8.91 6.12 11.65
N PHE A 295 9.91 6.21 12.54
CA PHE A 295 11.33 6.26 12.11
C PHE A 295 12.16 4.97 12.21
N VAL A 296 11.87 4.06 13.14
CA VAL A 296 12.62 2.77 13.21
C VAL A 296 12.17 1.76 12.15
N ASN A 297 11.07 2.08 11.45
CA ASN A 297 10.66 1.44 10.21
C ASN A 297 11.45 1.98 9.00
N TYR A 298 12.64 2.55 9.21
CA TYR A 298 13.56 2.86 8.13
C TYR A 298 14.85 2.06 8.29
N PRO A 299 15.38 1.54 7.18
CA PRO A 299 16.66 0.86 7.18
C PRO A 299 17.82 1.85 7.38
N MET A 300 18.92 1.38 7.96
CA MET A 300 20.08 2.21 8.28
C MET A 300 21.05 2.32 7.10
N ILE A 301 21.47 3.56 6.79
CA ILE A 301 22.44 3.87 5.73
C ILE A 301 23.71 4.54 6.29
N SER A 302 24.81 4.44 5.54
CA SER A 302 26.13 4.93 5.98
C SER A 302 26.20 6.44 6.12
N TYR A 303 26.40 6.92 7.35
CA TYR A 303 26.76 8.32 7.58
C TYR A 303 28.02 8.73 6.81
N HIS A 304 29.04 7.86 6.76
CA HIS A 304 30.32 8.22 6.14
C HIS A 304 30.17 8.52 4.64
N THR A 305 29.45 7.65 3.92
CA THR A 305 29.17 7.81 2.49
C THR A 305 28.23 9.00 2.24
N TYR A 306 27.17 9.12 3.05
CA TYR A 306 26.06 10.03 2.74
C TYR A 306 26.15 11.43 3.40
N LYS A 307 27.10 11.69 4.31
CA LYS A 307 27.18 12.99 5.02
C LYS A 307 27.66 14.18 4.18
N ASP A 308 28.52 13.94 3.18
CA ASP A 308 29.20 15.04 2.46
C ASP A 308 28.57 15.31 1.08
N GLU A 309 28.11 14.27 0.36
CA GLU A 309 27.57 14.39 -1.00
C GLU A 309 26.03 14.43 -1.05
N HIS A 310 25.36 13.81 -0.08
CA HIS A 310 23.89 13.66 -0.06
C HIS A 310 23.16 14.60 0.86
N THR A 311 23.92 15.49 1.50
CA THR A 311 23.34 16.64 2.16
C THR A 311 22.89 17.69 1.11
N VAL A 312 23.04 17.39 -0.18
CA VAL A 312 22.72 18.26 -1.31
C VAL A 312 21.83 17.59 -2.37
N HIS A 313 21.51 16.27 -2.32
CA HIS A 313 20.62 15.53 -3.26
C HIS A 313 20.08 14.21 -2.65
N GLY A 314 18.82 13.85 -2.94
CA GLY A 314 18.30 12.47 -2.74
C GLY A 314 19.08 11.44 -3.58
N ILE A 315 18.86 10.14 -3.34
CA ILE A 315 19.49 9.06 -4.13
C ILE A 315 18.60 8.77 -5.36
N TYR A 316 18.96 9.32 -6.53
CA TYR A 316 18.22 9.17 -7.79
C TYR A 316 18.93 8.29 -8.82
N GLY A 317 18.23 7.80 -9.85
CA GLY A 317 18.84 7.05 -10.97
C GLY A 317 19.18 5.59 -10.62
N TYR A 318 19.64 4.80 -11.60
CA TYR A 318 19.73 3.33 -11.46
C TYR A 318 21.17 2.77 -11.35
N GLU A 319 22.18 3.61 -11.58
CA GLU A 319 23.56 3.18 -11.79
C GLU A 319 24.48 3.73 -10.70
N ASN A 320 25.26 2.85 -10.05
CA ASN A 320 26.31 3.28 -9.13
C ASN A 320 27.39 4.07 -9.86
N GLY A 321 27.80 5.18 -9.25
CA GLY A 321 28.93 5.98 -9.70
C GLY A 321 28.70 6.80 -10.97
N VAL A 322 27.44 7.03 -11.35
CA VAL A 322 27.08 7.80 -12.55
C VAL A 322 26.49 9.16 -12.19
N LEU A 323 27.10 10.21 -12.74
CA LEU A 323 26.56 11.57 -12.70
C LEU A 323 25.35 11.68 -13.62
N THR A 324 24.19 12.04 -13.07
CA THR A 324 22.96 12.28 -13.84
C THR A 324 22.47 13.70 -13.61
N PRO A 325 21.61 14.27 -14.47
CA PRO A 325 21.06 15.60 -14.19
C PRO A 325 20.34 15.71 -12.82
N PRO A 326 19.66 14.66 -12.31
CA PRO A 326 19.15 14.64 -10.93
C PRO A 326 20.22 14.41 -9.84
N ASN A 327 21.32 13.70 -10.13
CA ASN A 327 22.45 13.50 -9.22
C ASN A 327 23.70 14.24 -9.71
N THR A 328 23.96 15.43 -9.16
CA THR A 328 25.15 16.20 -9.56
C THR A 328 26.46 15.68 -8.94
N GLY A 329 26.41 14.58 -8.18
CA GLY A 329 27.54 13.83 -7.59
C GLY A 329 27.59 12.34 -8.03
N ILE A 330 28.68 11.65 -7.69
CA ILE A 330 28.88 10.20 -7.94
C ILE A 330 28.28 9.45 -6.74
N VAL A 331 27.10 8.87 -6.93
CA VAL A 331 26.36 8.25 -5.84
C VAL A 331 26.46 6.73 -5.91
N ASP A 332 26.82 6.10 -4.78
CA ASP A 332 26.63 4.67 -4.57
C ASP A 332 25.28 4.43 -3.87
N HIS A 333 24.46 3.56 -4.45
CA HIS A 333 23.15 3.21 -3.94
C HIS A 333 23.29 2.17 -2.83
N MET A 334 22.46 2.30 -1.80
CA MET A 334 22.27 1.30 -0.74
C MET A 334 23.55 0.85 -0.01
N VAL A 335 24.41 1.81 0.37
CA VAL A 335 25.53 1.55 1.28
C VAL A 335 24.99 1.37 2.70
N GLY A 336 24.64 0.12 3.03
CA GLY A 336 24.03 -0.29 4.30
C GLY A 336 24.86 -1.29 5.07
N THR A 337 24.25 -1.94 6.06
CA THR A 337 24.85 -3.01 6.86
C THR A 337 24.42 -4.41 6.41
N GLY A 338 23.66 -4.51 5.32
CA GLY A 338 22.97 -5.73 4.91
C GLY A 338 23.86 -6.90 4.46
N PRO A 339 23.25 -8.09 4.34
CA PRO A 339 23.93 -9.32 3.89
C PRO A 339 24.38 -9.28 2.42
N TYR A 340 23.88 -8.37 1.60
CA TYR A 340 24.26 -8.22 0.20
C TYR A 340 24.66 -6.77 -0.11
N LYS A 341 25.51 -6.58 -1.13
CA LYS A 341 25.89 -5.27 -1.68
C LYS A 341 25.13 -5.05 -2.99
N PHE A 342 24.48 -3.89 -3.11
CA PHE A 342 23.87 -3.49 -4.38
C PHE A 342 24.94 -3.32 -5.47
N VAL A 343 24.64 -3.73 -6.71
CA VAL A 343 25.53 -3.55 -7.85
C VAL A 343 24.89 -2.67 -8.91
N GLU A 344 23.76 -3.08 -9.47
CA GLU A 344 23.09 -2.35 -10.55
C GLU A 344 21.60 -2.72 -10.67
N HIS A 345 20.85 -1.85 -11.36
CA HIS A 345 19.52 -2.12 -11.91
C HIS A 345 19.40 -1.47 -13.29
N ASP A 346 18.84 -2.19 -14.26
CA ASP A 346 18.61 -1.72 -15.63
C ASP A 346 17.24 -2.20 -16.13
N GLU A 347 16.28 -1.26 -16.20
CA GLU A 347 14.94 -1.54 -16.71
C GLU A 347 14.90 -1.77 -18.23
N THR A 348 15.98 -1.43 -18.95
CA THR A 348 16.11 -1.60 -20.40
C THR A 348 16.92 -2.84 -20.79
N GLY A 349 17.49 -3.54 -19.80
CA GLY A 349 18.33 -4.71 -19.96
C GLY A 349 17.60 -5.92 -20.57
N THR A 350 18.35 -6.98 -20.84
CA THR A 350 17.78 -8.27 -21.32
C THR A 350 18.42 -9.44 -20.57
N PRO A 351 17.76 -9.99 -19.53
CA PRO A 351 16.47 -9.56 -19.01
C PRO A 351 16.55 -8.20 -18.28
N PRO A 352 15.46 -7.41 -18.26
CA PRO A 352 15.41 -6.20 -17.45
C PRO A 352 15.41 -6.58 -15.97
N GLY A 353 16.01 -5.74 -15.12
CA GLY A 353 16.19 -6.01 -13.70
C GLY A 353 17.59 -5.67 -13.20
N GLY A 354 18.06 -6.32 -12.14
CA GLY A 354 19.35 -5.99 -11.54
C GLY A 354 19.89 -7.08 -10.63
N HIS A 355 20.96 -6.80 -9.90
CA HIS A 355 21.54 -7.81 -9.01
C HIS A 355 22.27 -7.23 -7.80
N MET A 356 22.47 -8.11 -6.83
CA MET A 356 23.24 -7.88 -5.61
C MET A 356 24.24 -9.01 -5.42
N ILE A 357 25.37 -8.72 -4.76
CA ILE A 357 26.43 -9.70 -4.47
C ILE A 357 26.59 -9.89 -2.97
N LYS A 358 27.02 -11.08 -2.55
CA LYS A 358 27.21 -11.41 -1.14
C LYS A 358 28.16 -10.42 -0.45
N ASN A 359 27.77 -9.94 0.73
CA ASN A 359 28.63 -9.12 1.58
C ASN A 359 29.54 -10.02 2.42
N GLU A 360 30.78 -10.20 1.97
CA GLU A 360 31.76 -11.07 2.65
C GLU A 360 32.17 -10.58 4.05
N ASP A 361 31.94 -9.29 4.34
CA ASP A 361 32.23 -8.65 5.62
C ASP A 361 30.98 -8.53 6.51
N TYR A 362 29.88 -9.20 6.15
CA TYR A 362 28.63 -9.15 6.90
C TYR A 362 28.81 -9.69 8.33
N TRP A 363 28.37 -8.91 9.33
CA TRP A 363 28.61 -9.18 10.75
C TRP A 363 28.05 -10.54 11.20
N ASN A 364 26.93 -11.00 10.61
CA ASN A 364 26.29 -12.26 10.97
C ASN A 364 26.71 -13.44 10.09
N LYS A 365 27.65 -13.24 9.14
CA LYS A 365 28.07 -14.26 8.17
C LYS A 365 28.47 -15.57 8.85
N THR A 366 29.37 -15.51 9.83
CA THR A 366 29.92 -16.72 10.48
C THR A 366 28.81 -17.56 11.13
N ALA A 367 27.82 -16.91 11.77
CA ALA A 367 26.73 -17.61 12.42
C ALA A 367 25.75 -18.22 11.42
N LEU A 368 25.48 -17.54 10.29
CA LEU A 368 24.64 -18.06 9.22
C LEU A 368 25.30 -19.24 8.50
N GLU A 369 26.58 -19.11 8.12
CA GLU A 369 27.33 -20.18 7.46
C GLU A 369 27.50 -21.41 8.37
N ALA A 370 27.64 -21.23 9.69
CA ALA A 370 27.66 -22.33 10.65
C ALA A 370 26.32 -23.12 10.70
N ARG A 371 25.23 -22.51 10.24
CA ARG A 371 23.90 -23.12 10.10
C ARG A 371 23.62 -23.62 8.67
N ASP A 372 24.63 -23.58 7.79
CA ASP A 372 24.50 -23.92 6.37
C ASP A 372 23.54 -22.99 5.61
N LEU A 373 23.44 -21.73 6.06
CA LEU A 373 22.71 -20.64 5.41
C LEU A 373 23.69 -19.67 4.72
N PHE A 374 23.16 -18.61 4.09
CA PHE A 374 23.94 -17.55 3.43
C PHE A 374 24.88 -18.08 2.33
N GLN A 375 24.39 -19.08 1.58
CA GLN A 375 25.14 -19.74 0.51
C GLN A 375 25.04 -19.03 -0.85
N VAL A 376 24.06 -18.14 -1.02
CA VAL A 376 23.84 -17.41 -2.27
C VAL A 376 24.91 -16.35 -2.46
N ASP A 377 25.71 -16.47 -3.51
CA ASP A 377 26.77 -15.51 -3.88
C ASP A 377 26.21 -14.29 -4.62
N ARG A 378 25.14 -14.51 -5.40
CA ARG A 378 24.47 -13.46 -6.18
C ARG A 378 22.95 -13.62 -6.13
N VAL A 379 22.25 -12.53 -5.87
CA VAL A 379 20.80 -12.45 -6.03
C VAL A 379 20.50 -11.67 -7.30
N GLU A 380 19.77 -12.29 -8.23
CA GLU A 380 19.28 -11.65 -9.45
C GLU A 380 17.79 -11.34 -9.32
N VAL A 381 17.44 -10.09 -9.60
CA VAL A 381 16.07 -9.60 -9.65
C VAL A 381 15.69 -9.43 -11.11
N ILE A 382 14.66 -10.14 -11.55
CA ILE A 382 14.19 -10.15 -12.95
C ILE A 382 12.87 -9.39 -13.02
N LYS A 383 12.84 -8.33 -13.83
CA LYS A 383 11.65 -7.51 -14.02
C LYS A 383 10.71 -8.12 -15.06
N PHE A 384 9.45 -8.24 -14.69
CA PHE A 384 8.33 -8.56 -15.57
C PHE A 384 7.42 -7.33 -15.71
N PRO A 385 6.74 -7.14 -16.83
CA PRO A 385 5.77 -6.06 -16.94
C PRO A 385 4.56 -6.31 -16.02
N ALA A 386 3.88 -5.26 -15.55
CA ALA A 386 2.61 -5.44 -14.84
C ALA A 386 1.51 -5.99 -15.78
N GLY A 387 0.52 -6.69 -15.21
CA GLY A 387 -0.66 -7.21 -15.91
C GLY A 387 -0.47 -8.58 -16.56
N GLU A 388 -1.41 -8.94 -17.43
CA GLU A 388 -1.58 -10.32 -17.95
C GLU A 388 -0.33 -10.89 -18.62
N LEU A 389 0.35 -10.09 -19.46
CA LEU A 389 1.55 -10.55 -20.17
C LEU A 389 2.71 -10.87 -19.23
N GLY A 390 2.91 -10.06 -18.18
CA GLY A 390 3.96 -10.33 -17.20
C GLY A 390 3.60 -11.44 -16.24
N LYS A 391 2.32 -11.60 -15.91
CA LYS A 391 1.81 -12.78 -15.20
C LYS A 391 2.13 -14.07 -15.97
N GLU A 392 1.81 -14.14 -17.26
CA GLU A 392 2.11 -15.31 -18.10
C GLU A 392 3.62 -15.57 -18.23
N ALA A 393 4.41 -14.50 -18.39
CA ALA A 393 5.86 -14.59 -18.51
C ALA A 393 6.52 -15.05 -17.20
N GLN A 394 6.09 -14.53 -16.05
CA GLN A 394 6.57 -14.96 -14.73
C GLN A 394 6.23 -16.43 -14.46
N ASN A 395 4.98 -16.85 -14.72
CA ASN A 395 4.57 -18.24 -14.57
C ASN A 395 5.40 -19.17 -15.46
N THR A 396 5.64 -18.78 -16.71
CA THR A 396 6.50 -19.54 -17.62
C THR A 396 7.94 -19.61 -17.10
N ALA A 397 8.48 -18.49 -16.63
CA ALA A 397 9.83 -18.43 -16.07
C ALA A 397 9.96 -19.36 -14.86
N LEU A 398 9.01 -19.34 -13.93
CA LEU A 398 8.99 -20.23 -12.77
C LEU A 398 8.87 -21.70 -13.20
N LEU A 399 7.91 -22.06 -14.04
CA LEU A 399 7.69 -23.45 -14.47
C LEU A 399 8.85 -24.04 -15.31
N THR A 400 9.71 -23.18 -15.86
CA THR A 400 10.89 -23.55 -16.65
C THR A 400 12.21 -23.39 -15.89
N HIS A 401 12.17 -23.02 -14.61
CA HIS A 401 13.34 -22.76 -13.77
C HIS A 401 14.25 -21.63 -14.30
N ALA A 402 13.66 -20.63 -14.95
CA ALA A 402 14.36 -19.39 -15.29
C ALA A 402 14.39 -18.40 -14.11
N ILE A 403 13.46 -18.56 -13.17
CA ILE A 403 13.47 -17.99 -11.81
C ILE A 403 13.25 -19.12 -10.80
N ASP A 404 13.78 -18.93 -9.60
CA ASP A 404 13.81 -19.94 -8.53
C ASP A 404 12.64 -19.75 -7.55
N TYR A 405 12.19 -18.51 -7.38
CA TYR A 405 11.17 -18.10 -6.44
C TYR A 405 10.12 -17.22 -7.11
N SER A 406 8.88 -17.21 -6.62
CA SER A 406 7.88 -16.20 -7.01
C SER A 406 6.79 -16.08 -5.94
N TRP A 407 6.35 -14.84 -5.67
CA TRP A 407 5.19 -14.57 -4.83
C TRP A 407 3.91 -14.68 -5.64
N ASP A 408 2.90 -15.31 -5.04
CA ASP A 408 1.54 -15.41 -5.56
C ASP A 408 0.67 -14.34 -4.91
N SER A 409 0.58 -13.17 -5.55
CA SER A 409 -0.29 -12.07 -5.12
C SER A 409 -1.51 -11.92 -6.02
N MET A 410 -2.51 -11.19 -5.53
CA MET A 410 -3.68 -10.86 -6.35
C MET A 410 -3.36 -10.04 -7.61
N PHE A 411 -2.28 -9.25 -7.62
CA PHE A 411 -1.90 -8.41 -8.77
C PHE A 411 -1.07 -9.15 -9.81
N GLN A 412 -0.40 -10.23 -9.41
CA GLN A 412 0.37 -11.08 -10.31
C GLN A 412 0.24 -12.56 -9.91
N PRO A 413 -0.97 -13.13 -10.04
CA PRO A 413 -1.25 -14.45 -9.49
C PRO A 413 -0.52 -15.55 -10.25
N LEU A 414 -0.10 -16.58 -9.52
CA LEU A 414 0.50 -17.76 -10.10
C LEU A 414 -0.57 -18.73 -10.62
N ASP A 415 -0.21 -19.52 -11.63
CA ASP A 415 -1.00 -20.67 -12.06
C ASP A 415 -0.87 -21.78 -11.00
N TYR A 416 -1.67 -21.62 -9.94
CA TYR A 416 -1.68 -22.48 -8.77
C TYR A 416 -1.83 -23.96 -9.16
N ASN A 417 -2.72 -24.27 -10.11
CA ASN A 417 -2.95 -25.65 -10.54
C ASN A 417 -1.72 -26.23 -11.25
N ALA A 418 -1.08 -25.44 -12.12
CA ALA A 418 0.15 -25.87 -12.79
C ALA A 418 1.29 -26.08 -11.79
N ILE A 419 1.44 -25.19 -10.80
CA ILE A 419 2.47 -25.31 -9.75
C ILE A 419 2.22 -26.52 -8.86
N MET A 420 1.00 -26.71 -8.37
CA MET A 420 0.66 -27.86 -7.52
C MET A 420 0.80 -29.20 -8.24
N ALA A 421 0.76 -29.22 -9.58
CA ALA A 421 1.04 -30.39 -10.39
C ALA A 421 2.54 -30.71 -10.52
N ARG A 422 3.43 -29.79 -10.13
CA ARG A 422 4.89 -29.95 -10.18
C ARG A 422 5.41 -30.60 -8.90
N THR A 423 6.29 -31.58 -9.04
CA THR A 423 6.93 -32.25 -7.88
C THR A 423 8.22 -31.58 -7.44
N ASP A 424 8.79 -30.74 -8.30
CA ASP A 424 10.06 -30.02 -8.17
C ASP A 424 9.91 -28.58 -7.68
N ILE A 425 8.68 -28.07 -7.61
CA ILE A 425 8.35 -26.78 -7.01
C ILE A 425 7.59 -27.06 -5.71
N GLN A 426 7.93 -26.36 -4.64
CA GLN A 426 7.11 -26.27 -3.45
C GLN A 426 6.27 -25.00 -3.50
N TYR A 427 5.03 -25.12 -3.02
CA TYR A 427 4.15 -23.98 -2.81
C TYR A 427 3.77 -23.93 -1.34
N GLN A 428 3.83 -22.75 -0.75
CA GLN A 428 3.46 -22.50 0.62
C GLN A 428 2.38 -21.41 0.65
N ASP A 429 1.25 -21.73 1.28
CA ASP A 429 0.19 -20.75 1.50
C ASP A 429 0.67 -19.69 2.51
N ALA A 430 0.40 -18.43 2.19
CA ALA A 430 0.51 -17.29 3.10
C ALA A 430 -0.83 -16.99 3.75
N THR A 431 -0.87 -15.98 4.62
CA THR A 431 -2.14 -15.41 5.06
C THR A 431 -2.94 -14.87 3.86
N PRO A 432 -4.27 -14.75 3.99
CA PRO A 432 -5.07 -13.98 3.04
C PRO A 432 -4.46 -12.60 2.76
N SER A 433 -4.67 -12.08 1.55
CA SER A 433 -4.12 -10.80 1.12
C SER A 433 -4.53 -9.65 2.04
N GLU A 434 -3.61 -8.71 2.27
CA GLU A 434 -3.93 -7.42 2.91
C GLU A 434 -4.82 -6.54 2.03
N TYR A 435 -4.95 -6.88 0.75
CA TYR A 435 -5.85 -6.21 -0.17
C TYR A 435 -7.21 -6.92 -0.21
N LYS A 436 -8.23 -6.10 0.02
CA LYS A 436 -9.63 -6.50 0.09
C LYS A 436 -10.33 -6.07 -1.18
N THR A 437 -10.80 -7.02 -1.99
CA THR A 437 -11.67 -6.68 -3.11
C THR A 437 -13.08 -6.37 -2.60
N ASN A 438 -13.54 -5.16 -2.90
CA ASN A 438 -14.81 -4.60 -2.44
C ASN A 438 -15.59 -3.98 -3.62
N ILE A 439 -16.90 -3.85 -3.46
CA ILE A 439 -17.69 -2.86 -4.23
C ILE A 439 -18.01 -1.70 -3.31
N VAL A 440 -17.53 -0.50 -3.65
CA VAL A 440 -17.90 0.73 -2.97
C VAL A 440 -19.21 1.24 -3.59
N LEU A 441 -20.21 1.47 -2.75
CA LEU A 441 -21.51 1.99 -3.13
C LEU A 441 -21.59 3.45 -2.71
N ASN A 442 -21.88 4.33 -3.67
CA ASN A 442 -21.82 5.76 -3.43
C ASN A 442 -22.89 6.22 -2.43
N CYS A 443 -22.46 6.75 -1.29
CA CYS A 443 -23.31 7.25 -0.21
C CYS A 443 -23.53 8.77 -0.24
N ILE A 444 -23.22 9.45 -1.36
CA ILE A 444 -23.35 10.91 -1.46
C ILE A 444 -24.75 11.44 -1.15
N ASN A 445 -25.80 10.62 -1.30
CA ASN A 445 -27.17 10.97 -0.88
C ASN A 445 -27.33 11.12 0.64
N GLU A 446 -26.30 10.86 1.43
CA GLU A 446 -26.29 11.10 2.88
C GLU A 446 -25.56 12.39 3.24
N THR A 447 -24.99 13.08 2.25
CA THR A 447 -24.27 14.34 2.40
C THR A 447 -25.02 15.48 1.69
N TRP A 448 -24.67 16.72 2.02
CA TRP A 448 -25.25 17.89 1.33
C TRP A 448 -24.72 18.05 -0.10
N TRP A 449 -23.69 17.31 -0.53
CA TRP A 449 -23.18 17.39 -1.90
C TRP A 449 -24.17 16.87 -2.95
N ALA A 450 -25.15 16.06 -2.55
CA ALA A 450 -26.26 15.68 -3.42
C ALA A 450 -27.33 16.79 -3.59
N TRP A 451 -27.22 17.92 -2.88
CA TRP A 451 -28.22 18.99 -2.92
C TRP A 451 -28.06 19.85 -4.18
N PRO A 452 -29.15 20.34 -4.80
CA PRO A 452 -29.07 21.05 -6.09
C PRO A 452 -28.13 22.26 -6.09
N TRP A 453 -28.10 23.05 -5.02
CA TRP A 453 -27.21 24.21 -4.94
C TRP A 453 -25.75 23.79 -4.73
N ALA A 454 -25.51 22.73 -3.94
CA ALA A 454 -24.17 22.21 -3.67
C ALA A 454 -23.60 21.50 -4.91
N ASP A 455 -24.42 20.75 -5.64
CA ASP A 455 -24.07 20.15 -6.93
C ASP A 455 -23.78 21.22 -8.00
N SER A 456 -24.59 22.29 -8.04
CA SER A 456 -24.32 23.45 -8.89
C SER A 456 -23.03 24.18 -8.50
N TRP A 457 -22.71 24.28 -7.22
CA TRP A 457 -21.44 24.83 -6.75
C TRP A 457 -20.27 23.92 -7.14
N ARG A 458 -20.41 22.61 -6.90
CA ARG A 458 -19.42 21.57 -7.15
C ARG A 458 -19.01 21.55 -8.61
N THR A 459 -19.96 21.60 -9.54
CA THR A 459 -19.66 21.64 -10.98
C THR A 459 -18.84 22.86 -11.39
N GLY A 460 -18.97 23.99 -10.69
CA GLY A 460 -18.12 25.17 -10.88
C GLY A 460 -16.73 25.04 -10.25
N PHE A 461 -16.63 24.41 -9.08
CA PHE A 461 -15.38 24.30 -8.33
C PHE A 461 -14.49 23.12 -8.76
N TYR A 462 -15.12 22.00 -9.11
CA TYR A 462 -14.51 20.76 -9.60
C TYR A 462 -14.98 20.47 -11.04
N PRO A 463 -14.57 21.28 -12.04
CA PRO A 463 -15.06 21.16 -13.42
C PRO A 463 -14.69 19.82 -14.08
N LEU A 464 -13.72 19.08 -13.51
CA LEU A 464 -13.30 17.77 -13.97
C LEU A 464 -14.01 16.60 -13.26
N ALA A 465 -14.90 16.86 -12.30
CA ALA A 465 -15.69 15.83 -11.61
C ALA A 465 -16.92 15.34 -12.41
N GLY A 466 -17.02 15.74 -13.68
CA GLY A 466 -18.09 15.36 -14.58
C GLY A 466 -19.30 16.30 -14.54
N ASN A 467 -20.13 16.19 -15.57
CA ASN A 467 -21.28 17.07 -15.84
C ASN A 467 -22.61 16.51 -15.31
N LYS A 468 -22.59 15.32 -14.71
CA LYS A 468 -23.80 14.68 -14.18
C LYS A 468 -24.05 15.13 -12.76
N THR A 469 -25.34 15.25 -12.43
CA THR A 469 -25.81 15.59 -11.09
C THR A 469 -25.32 14.57 -10.09
N ALA A 470 -24.90 15.05 -8.92
CA ALA A 470 -24.55 14.20 -7.81
C ALA A 470 -25.69 13.23 -7.47
N GLY A 471 -25.36 11.96 -7.24
CA GLY A 471 -26.35 10.93 -7.00
C GLY A 471 -25.74 9.60 -6.56
N GLY A 472 -26.15 9.15 -5.39
CA GLY A 472 -25.71 7.90 -4.78
C GLY A 472 -26.77 6.80 -4.80
N VAL A 473 -26.45 5.69 -4.12
CA VAL A 473 -27.35 4.55 -3.93
C VAL A 473 -27.98 4.67 -2.53
N PRO A 474 -29.32 4.63 -2.39
CA PRO A 474 -30.00 4.70 -1.08
C PRO A 474 -29.66 3.52 -0.16
N GLN A 475 -29.63 3.70 1.16
CA GLN A 475 -29.17 2.68 2.13
C GLN A 475 -29.95 1.38 2.05
N ALA A 476 -31.27 1.42 1.87
CA ALA A 476 -32.07 0.21 1.74
C ALA A 476 -31.72 -0.56 0.46
N MET A 477 -31.40 0.15 -0.63
CA MET A 477 -30.90 -0.48 -1.85
C MET A 477 -29.49 -1.05 -1.65
N ARG A 478 -28.59 -0.33 -1.01
CA ARG A 478 -27.23 -0.83 -0.70
C ARG A 478 -27.27 -2.09 0.19
N LYS A 479 -28.13 -2.08 1.19
CA LYS A 479 -28.41 -3.22 2.07
C LYS A 479 -28.96 -4.41 1.27
N ALA A 480 -29.95 -4.18 0.41
CA ALA A 480 -30.50 -5.24 -0.44
C ALA A 480 -29.43 -5.82 -1.39
N MET A 481 -28.63 -4.96 -2.04
CA MET A 481 -27.52 -5.39 -2.91
C MET A 481 -26.47 -6.22 -2.16
N SER A 482 -26.14 -5.84 -0.93
CA SER A 482 -25.21 -6.58 -0.07
C SER A 482 -25.71 -7.99 0.25
N PHE A 483 -27.01 -8.16 0.55
CA PHE A 483 -27.58 -9.52 0.73
C PHE A 483 -27.83 -10.26 -0.60
N ALA A 484 -27.87 -9.56 -1.73
CA ALA A 484 -28.13 -10.17 -3.03
C ALA A 484 -26.87 -10.75 -3.70
N PHE A 485 -25.69 -10.20 -3.42
CA PHE A 485 -24.45 -10.65 -4.05
C PHE A 485 -24.13 -12.10 -3.67
N ASN A 486 -23.92 -12.94 -4.69
CA ASN A 486 -23.63 -14.35 -4.48
C ASN A 486 -22.15 -14.58 -4.19
N TYR A 487 -21.77 -14.41 -2.91
CA TYR A 487 -20.39 -14.58 -2.43
C TYR A 487 -19.86 -16.01 -2.66
N ASP A 488 -20.70 -17.03 -2.50
CA ASP A 488 -20.30 -18.43 -2.69
C ASP A 488 -20.00 -18.76 -4.16
N LEU A 489 -20.79 -18.20 -5.09
CA LEU A 489 -20.52 -18.30 -6.53
C LEU A 489 -19.18 -17.63 -6.87
N MET A 490 -18.96 -16.42 -6.34
CA MET A 490 -17.71 -15.69 -6.58
C MET A 490 -16.51 -16.49 -6.09
N ILE A 491 -16.52 -16.93 -4.83
CA ILE A 491 -15.36 -17.59 -4.22
C ILE A 491 -15.19 -19.02 -4.75
N GLY A 492 -16.22 -19.85 -4.68
CA GLY A 492 -16.11 -21.28 -4.95
C GLY A 492 -16.07 -21.65 -6.43
N THR A 493 -16.70 -20.86 -7.30
CA THR A 493 -16.78 -21.18 -8.73
C THR A 493 -15.94 -20.25 -9.59
N VAL A 494 -16.06 -18.94 -9.39
CA VAL A 494 -15.36 -17.97 -10.25
C VAL A 494 -13.88 -17.92 -9.91
N LEU A 495 -13.55 -17.83 -8.61
CA LEU A 495 -12.18 -17.81 -8.12
C LEU A 495 -11.62 -19.21 -7.80
N ASN A 496 -12.38 -20.28 -8.02
CA ASN A 496 -11.97 -21.68 -7.75
C ASN A 496 -11.35 -21.87 -6.34
N ASP A 497 -11.99 -21.32 -5.31
CA ASP A 497 -11.53 -21.33 -3.91
C ASP A 497 -10.16 -20.67 -3.68
N ARG A 498 -9.65 -19.86 -4.61
CA ARG A 498 -8.42 -19.04 -4.47
C ARG A 498 -8.66 -17.72 -3.73
N ALA A 499 -9.74 -17.63 -2.98
CA ALA A 499 -10.06 -16.51 -2.12
C ALA A 499 -10.84 -16.98 -0.89
N ILE A 500 -10.99 -16.11 0.10
CA ILE A 500 -11.88 -16.29 1.25
C ILE A 500 -12.85 -15.12 1.35
N ARG A 501 -13.94 -15.30 2.12
CA ARG A 501 -14.89 -14.23 2.42
C ARG A 501 -14.16 -13.10 3.15
N ASN A 502 -14.27 -11.88 2.65
CA ASN A 502 -13.69 -10.69 3.26
C ASN A 502 -14.21 -10.45 4.70
N GLY A 503 -13.32 -10.04 5.61
CA GLY A 503 -13.62 -9.79 7.03
C GLY A 503 -14.45 -8.52 7.33
N GLY A 504 -14.66 -7.64 6.35
CA GLY A 504 -15.40 -6.40 6.52
C GLY A 504 -14.50 -5.16 6.44
N ILE A 505 -14.65 -4.23 7.38
CA ILE A 505 -13.78 -3.04 7.43
C ILE A 505 -12.31 -3.42 7.67
N LEU A 506 -12.06 -4.56 8.31
CA LEU A 506 -10.75 -5.16 8.51
C LEU A 506 -10.69 -6.52 7.81
N GLY A 507 -9.54 -6.88 7.26
CA GLY A 507 -9.31 -8.22 6.68
C GLY A 507 -9.29 -9.32 7.74
N ASN A 508 -9.50 -10.57 7.35
CA ASN A 508 -9.58 -11.70 8.30
C ASN A 508 -8.30 -11.92 9.10
N ALA A 509 -7.15 -11.65 8.49
CA ALA A 509 -5.85 -11.80 9.15
C ALA A 509 -5.43 -10.55 9.95
N ASN A 510 -6.23 -9.48 9.94
CA ASN A 510 -5.92 -8.27 10.68
C ASN A 510 -5.99 -8.50 12.20
N LEU A 511 -5.04 -7.93 12.92
CA LEU A 511 -4.87 -8.00 14.37
C LEU A 511 -6.13 -7.64 15.16
N TYR A 512 -6.85 -6.61 14.70
CA TYR A 512 -8.03 -6.05 15.36
C TYR A 512 -9.34 -6.63 14.82
N TYR A 513 -9.29 -7.58 13.88
CA TYR A 513 -10.49 -8.23 13.34
C TYR A 513 -11.27 -8.98 14.44
N ASN A 514 -12.60 -8.86 14.37
CA ASN A 514 -13.54 -9.46 15.28
C ASN A 514 -14.69 -10.10 14.49
N ASP A 515 -14.63 -11.42 14.36
CA ASP A 515 -15.59 -12.25 13.61
C ASP A 515 -17.01 -12.25 14.19
N SER A 516 -17.19 -11.77 15.43
CA SER A 516 -18.52 -11.60 16.02
C SER A 516 -19.31 -10.41 15.47
N VAL A 517 -18.65 -9.45 14.80
CA VAL A 517 -19.34 -8.36 14.10
C VAL A 517 -19.74 -8.85 12.72
N GLY A 518 -21.05 -9.02 12.52
CA GLY A 518 -21.58 -9.55 11.27
C GLY A 518 -21.26 -8.70 10.05
N ILE A 519 -21.28 -9.37 8.89
CA ILE A 519 -21.32 -8.77 7.55
C ILE A 519 -22.50 -9.38 6.78
N ALA A 520 -22.94 -8.73 5.71
CA ALA A 520 -23.97 -9.29 4.86
C ALA A 520 -23.53 -10.65 4.24
N ASP A 521 -24.40 -11.64 4.35
CA ASP A 521 -24.32 -12.95 3.73
C ASP A 521 -25.19 -13.03 2.47
N TYR A 522 -24.98 -14.03 1.62
CA TYR A 522 -25.84 -14.22 0.46
C TYR A 522 -27.23 -14.71 0.91
N ASN A 523 -28.22 -13.84 0.83
CA ASN A 523 -29.61 -14.12 1.15
C ASN A 523 -30.55 -13.32 0.24
N LYS A 524 -30.78 -13.82 -0.97
CA LYS A 524 -31.67 -13.17 -1.95
C LYS A 524 -33.10 -12.95 -1.43
N THR A 525 -33.60 -13.81 -0.54
CA THR A 525 -34.94 -13.67 0.04
C THR A 525 -35.01 -12.44 0.93
N LYS A 526 -34.02 -12.27 1.81
CA LYS A 526 -33.88 -11.08 2.66
C LYS A 526 -33.68 -9.81 1.84
N ALA A 527 -32.88 -9.88 0.77
CA ALA A 527 -32.70 -8.76 -0.15
C ALA A 527 -34.03 -8.29 -0.77
N ARG A 528 -34.85 -9.23 -1.26
CA ARG A 528 -36.19 -8.94 -1.80
C ARG A 528 -37.14 -8.43 -0.72
N GLU A 529 -37.10 -8.99 0.49
CA GLU A 529 -37.91 -8.52 1.62
C GLU A 529 -37.62 -7.06 1.95
N ILE A 530 -36.35 -6.64 1.98
CA ILE A 530 -35.95 -5.25 2.20
C ILE A 530 -36.62 -4.35 1.16
N LEU A 531 -36.55 -4.70 -0.14
CA LEU A 531 -37.17 -3.92 -1.21
C LEU A 531 -38.70 -3.90 -1.11
N LEU A 532 -39.32 -5.03 -0.79
CA LEU A 532 -40.78 -5.15 -0.66
C LEU A 532 -41.36 -4.39 0.54
N THR A 533 -40.56 -4.13 1.57
CA THR A 533 -41.04 -3.56 2.85
C THR A 533 -40.59 -2.12 3.08
N THR A 534 -39.60 -1.63 2.36
CA THR A 534 -39.11 -0.25 2.53
C THR A 534 -40.06 0.76 1.89
N GLY A 535 -40.79 1.51 2.74
CA GLY A 535 -41.77 2.51 2.33
C GLY A 535 -41.18 3.86 1.93
N ALA A 536 -40.30 4.46 2.70
CA ALA A 536 -39.55 5.64 2.26
C ALA A 536 -38.16 5.51 2.87
N ASP A 537 -37.16 5.37 2.01
CA ASP A 537 -35.78 5.37 2.45
C ASP A 537 -35.33 6.81 2.75
N THR A 538 -35.42 7.20 4.03
CA THR A 538 -34.95 8.50 4.52
C THR A 538 -33.50 8.44 5.00
N SER A 539 -32.75 7.39 4.63
CA SER A 539 -31.34 7.26 4.96
C SER A 539 -30.53 8.34 4.29
N GLY A 540 -30.30 9.41 5.03
CA GLY A 540 -29.50 10.55 4.60
C GLY A 540 -29.96 11.83 5.26
N GLU A 541 -29.00 12.69 5.58
CA GLU A 541 -29.24 14.04 6.11
C GLU A 541 -29.97 14.96 5.09
N VAL A 542 -30.27 14.41 3.92
CA VAL A 542 -30.97 15.01 2.78
C VAL A 542 -32.48 15.16 3.02
N PHE A 543 -33.10 14.34 3.89
CA PHE A 543 -34.52 14.48 4.29
C PHE A 543 -34.69 15.16 5.65
N THR A 544 -33.94 16.23 5.88
CA THR A 544 -34.03 17.01 7.13
C THR A 544 -35.06 18.15 7.00
N LEU A 545 -35.55 18.64 8.14
CA LEU A 545 -36.34 19.88 8.22
C LEU A 545 -35.61 21.08 7.57
N TYR A 546 -34.28 21.01 7.47
CA TYR A 546 -33.45 22.01 6.83
C TYR A 546 -33.44 21.90 5.30
N GLY A 547 -33.41 20.69 4.70
CA GLY A 547 -33.61 20.53 3.26
C GLY A 547 -34.93 21.15 2.79
N ALA A 548 -35.99 20.95 3.57
CA ALA A 548 -37.27 21.62 3.39
C ALA A 548 -37.20 23.16 3.49
N TYR A 549 -36.39 23.70 4.42
CA TYR A 549 -36.15 25.14 4.59
C TYR A 549 -35.40 25.76 3.39
N GLU A 550 -34.41 25.05 2.83
CA GLU A 550 -33.66 25.43 1.63
C GLU A 550 -34.43 25.16 0.31
N GLY A 551 -35.69 24.75 0.40
CA GLY A 551 -36.54 24.50 -0.77
C GLY A 551 -36.26 23.19 -1.50
N TYR A 552 -35.48 22.28 -0.91
CA TYR A 552 -35.28 20.92 -1.40
C TYR A 552 -36.38 19.99 -0.88
N TRP A 553 -37.32 19.65 -1.76
CA TRP A 553 -38.46 18.76 -1.49
C TRP A 553 -38.42 17.58 -2.46
N PRO A 554 -37.51 16.61 -2.25
CA PRO A 554 -37.47 15.41 -3.07
C PRO A 554 -38.82 14.69 -2.99
N ASP A 555 -39.22 14.04 -4.08
CA ASP A 555 -40.43 13.23 -4.11
C ASP A 555 -40.38 12.22 -2.94
N SER A 556 -41.42 12.19 -2.10
CA SER A 556 -41.50 11.25 -0.98
C SER A 556 -41.48 9.79 -1.43
N ASP A 557 -41.82 9.53 -2.70
CA ASP A 557 -41.75 8.22 -3.32
C ASP A 557 -40.43 7.95 -4.07
N LEU A 558 -39.47 8.90 -4.08
CA LEU A 558 -38.20 8.78 -4.82
C LEU A 558 -37.46 7.47 -4.49
N TYR A 559 -37.50 7.04 -3.23
CA TYR A 559 -36.91 5.79 -2.74
C TYR A 559 -37.93 4.92 -1.99
N ASN A 560 -39.18 4.92 -2.46
CA ASN A 560 -40.23 4.02 -1.98
C ASN A 560 -40.15 2.66 -2.71
N PHE A 561 -39.20 1.82 -2.30
CA PHE A 561 -38.96 0.54 -2.95
C PHE A 561 -40.17 -0.40 -2.87
N SER A 562 -40.94 -0.37 -1.78
CA SER A 562 -42.14 -1.21 -1.63
C SER A 562 -43.19 -0.87 -2.69
N LYS A 563 -43.40 0.43 -2.94
CA LYS A 563 -44.27 0.91 -4.01
C LYS A 563 -43.70 0.59 -5.38
N MET A 564 -42.40 0.80 -5.60
CA MET A 564 -41.75 0.47 -6.87
C MET A 564 -41.88 -1.01 -7.23
N CYS A 565 -41.76 -1.91 -6.25
CA CYS A 565 -42.01 -3.34 -6.40
C CYS A 565 -43.49 -3.61 -6.72
N ALA A 566 -44.42 -3.04 -5.96
CA ALA A 566 -45.86 -3.24 -6.17
C ALA A 566 -46.33 -2.75 -7.55
N ASP A 567 -45.84 -1.61 -8.00
CA ASP A 567 -46.13 -1.03 -9.32
C ASP A 567 -45.64 -1.94 -10.48
N ARG A 568 -44.67 -2.82 -10.20
CA ARG A 568 -44.13 -3.83 -11.12
C ARG A 568 -44.72 -5.23 -10.90
N GLY A 569 -45.74 -5.35 -10.04
CA GLY A 569 -46.41 -6.61 -9.73
C GLY A 569 -45.61 -7.57 -8.85
N LEU A 570 -44.56 -7.10 -8.19
CA LEU A 570 -43.71 -7.93 -7.34
C LEU A 570 -44.30 -8.06 -5.93
N THR A 571 -44.23 -9.27 -5.40
CA THR A 571 -44.71 -9.65 -4.06
C THR A 571 -43.74 -10.64 -3.41
N ALA A 572 -43.97 -10.97 -2.14
CA ALA A 572 -43.19 -12.02 -1.45
C ALA A 572 -43.32 -13.41 -2.12
N SER A 573 -44.36 -13.64 -2.92
CA SER A 573 -44.57 -14.89 -3.68
C SER A 573 -44.01 -14.87 -5.11
N SER A 574 -43.43 -13.74 -5.55
CA SER A 574 -42.90 -13.64 -6.91
C SER A 574 -41.69 -14.56 -7.12
N THR A 575 -41.69 -15.25 -8.25
CA THR A 575 -40.67 -16.20 -8.70
C THR A 575 -39.39 -15.50 -9.16
N ASP A 576 -38.27 -16.23 -9.20
CA ASP A 576 -37.00 -15.70 -9.71
C ASP A 576 -37.12 -15.16 -11.15
N ALA A 577 -37.94 -15.80 -11.98
CA ALA A 577 -38.18 -15.35 -13.36
C ALA A 577 -38.90 -14.00 -13.43
N GLU A 578 -39.83 -13.73 -12.51
CA GLU A 578 -40.56 -12.45 -12.46
C GLU A 578 -39.63 -11.31 -12.03
N TRP A 579 -38.76 -11.55 -11.03
CA TRP A 579 -37.75 -10.57 -10.62
C TRP A 579 -36.75 -10.26 -11.75
N ARG A 580 -36.26 -11.29 -12.44
CA ARG A 580 -35.35 -11.10 -13.59
C ARG A 580 -36.03 -10.37 -14.75
N ASN A 581 -37.27 -10.72 -15.06
CA ASN A 581 -38.03 -10.02 -16.09
C ASN A 581 -38.20 -8.54 -15.74
N VAL A 582 -38.44 -8.21 -14.46
CA VAL A 582 -38.46 -6.81 -14.00
C VAL A 582 -37.11 -6.13 -14.25
N ALA A 583 -35.99 -6.75 -13.86
CA ALA A 583 -34.66 -6.18 -14.10
C ALA A 583 -34.41 -5.87 -15.60
N GLU A 584 -34.86 -6.75 -16.50
CA GLU A 584 -34.59 -6.64 -17.93
C GLU A 584 -35.53 -5.67 -18.68
N THR A 585 -36.75 -5.47 -18.18
CA THR A 585 -37.80 -4.73 -18.91
C THR A 585 -38.17 -3.40 -18.28
N ASN A 586 -38.20 -3.32 -16.95
CA ASN A 586 -38.57 -2.13 -16.20
C ASN A 586 -37.98 -2.24 -14.78
N PRO A 587 -36.65 -2.07 -14.62
CA PRO A 587 -35.98 -2.35 -13.36
C PRO A 587 -36.50 -1.46 -12.22
N ILE A 588 -36.43 -1.97 -10.99
CA ILE A 588 -36.72 -1.20 -9.77
C ILE A 588 -35.71 -0.07 -9.62
N TYR A 589 -34.45 -0.36 -9.94
CA TYR A 589 -33.33 0.56 -9.86
C TYR A 589 -32.31 0.21 -10.94
N THR A 590 -31.57 1.20 -11.43
CA THR A 590 -30.48 1.01 -12.40
C THR A 590 -29.18 1.52 -11.79
N LEU A 591 -28.25 0.62 -11.50
CA LEU A 591 -26.95 0.96 -10.93
C LEU A 591 -25.97 1.37 -12.03
N ASN A 592 -25.39 2.56 -11.88
CA ASN A 592 -24.26 3.01 -12.71
C ASN A 592 -22.94 2.53 -12.10
N PHE A 593 -22.53 1.30 -12.43
CA PHE A 593 -21.38 0.62 -11.85
C PHE A 593 -20.15 0.66 -12.76
N TYR A 594 -18.98 1.04 -12.24
CA TYR A 594 -17.72 1.08 -12.99
C TYR A 594 -16.75 -0.02 -12.55
N TRP A 595 -15.98 -0.54 -13.51
CA TRP A 595 -15.07 -1.66 -13.31
C TRP A 595 -13.93 -1.64 -14.35
N ASP A 596 -12.86 -2.38 -14.10
CA ASP A 596 -11.71 -2.51 -15.01
C ASP A 596 -11.51 -3.97 -15.48
N SER A 597 -10.55 -4.22 -16.36
CA SER A 597 -10.34 -5.58 -16.89
C SER A 597 -9.96 -6.63 -15.83
N ALA A 598 -9.39 -6.24 -14.69
CA ALA A 598 -9.06 -7.18 -13.62
C ALA A 598 -10.31 -7.64 -12.85
N HIS A 599 -11.39 -6.85 -12.91
CA HIS A 599 -12.61 -7.06 -12.12
C HIS A 599 -13.83 -7.47 -12.95
N GLN A 600 -13.62 -8.04 -14.14
CA GLN A 600 -14.71 -8.52 -14.99
C GLN A 600 -15.57 -9.58 -14.29
N ASP A 601 -14.92 -10.43 -13.50
CA ASP A 601 -15.56 -11.49 -12.73
C ASP A 601 -16.51 -10.93 -11.67
N VAL A 602 -16.08 -9.89 -10.95
CA VAL A 602 -16.90 -9.16 -9.98
C VAL A 602 -18.12 -8.54 -10.68
N GLN A 603 -17.93 -7.90 -11.85
CA GLN A 603 -19.04 -7.34 -12.61
C GLN A 603 -20.05 -8.41 -13.05
N SER A 604 -19.57 -9.57 -13.48
CA SER A 604 -20.40 -10.67 -13.96
C SER A 604 -21.28 -11.23 -12.84
N VAL A 605 -20.71 -11.45 -11.66
CA VAL A 605 -21.46 -11.93 -10.47
C VAL A 605 -22.41 -10.85 -9.96
N LEU A 606 -22.00 -9.58 -9.96
CA LEU A 606 -22.87 -8.47 -9.57
C LEU A 606 -24.08 -8.37 -10.50
N LEU A 607 -23.89 -8.41 -11.83
CA LEU A 607 -24.96 -8.36 -12.81
C LEU A 607 -26.01 -9.45 -12.56
N GLN A 608 -25.56 -10.69 -12.35
CA GLN A 608 -26.46 -11.81 -12.05
C GLN A 608 -27.22 -11.59 -10.74
N SER A 609 -26.51 -11.13 -9.70
CA SER A 609 -27.06 -10.89 -8.37
C SER A 609 -28.12 -9.78 -8.36
N LEU A 610 -27.89 -8.70 -9.11
CA LEU A 610 -28.84 -7.60 -9.25
C LEU A 610 -30.11 -8.02 -10.00
N LYS A 611 -29.97 -8.82 -11.07
CA LYS A 611 -31.13 -9.36 -11.80
C LYS A 611 -32.02 -10.23 -10.90
N ASP A 612 -31.43 -10.95 -9.95
CA ASP A 612 -32.17 -11.75 -8.98
C ASP A 612 -33.01 -10.91 -8.00
N ILE A 613 -32.78 -9.60 -7.90
CA ILE A 613 -33.58 -8.67 -7.07
C ILE A 613 -34.28 -7.57 -7.88
N GLY A 614 -34.42 -7.73 -9.21
CA GLY A 614 -35.15 -6.78 -10.05
C GLY A 614 -34.41 -5.48 -10.32
N VAL A 615 -33.09 -5.47 -10.15
CA VAL A 615 -32.20 -4.32 -10.36
C VAL A 615 -31.37 -4.55 -11.63
N ALA A 616 -31.13 -3.49 -12.41
CA ALA A 616 -30.31 -3.54 -13.62
C ALA A 616 -28.96 -2.85 -13.43
N LEU A 617 -27.97 -3.21 -14.24
CA LEU A 617 -26.81 -2.37 -14.50
C LEU A 617 -27.11 -1.42 -15.66
N LYS A 618 -26.62 -0.19 -15.59
CA LYS A 618 -26.76 0.79 -16.67
C LYS A 618 -26.05 0.34 -17.96
N ASP A 619 -24.92 -0.34 -17.81
CA ASP A 619 -24.10 -0.87 -18.90
C ASP A 619 -23.64 -2.29 -18.57
N GLU A 620 -24.45 -3.28 -18.98
CA GLU A 620 -24.21 -4.70 -18.68
C GLU A 620 -22.96 -5.27 -19.38
N VAL A 621 -22.55 -4.67 -20.51
CA VAL A 621 -21.48 -5.19 -21.38
C VAL A 621 -20.17 -4.39 -21.28
N GLY A 622 -20.17 -3.27 -20.56
CA GLY A 622 -18.99 -2.44 -20.34
C GLY A 622 -18.57 -1.63 -21.57
N VAL A 623 -19.52 -1.16 -22.38
CA VAL A 623 -19.23 -0.27 -23.52
C VAL A 623 -18.73 1.11 -23.05
N THR A 624 -19.29 1.63 -21.95
CA THR A 624 -18.92 2.94 -21.36
C THR A 624 -18.35 2.82 -19.95
N ASN A 625 -18.81 1.84 -19.18
CA ASN A 625 -18.50 1.74 -17.77
C ASN A 625 -17.27 0.87 -17.44
N LYS A 626 -16.70 0.23 -18.47
CA LYS A 626 -15.41 -0.43 -18.35
C LYS A 626 -14.30 0.59 -18.57
N VAL A 627 -13.55 0.91 -17.52
CA VAL A 627 -12.39 1.80 -17.64
C VAL A 627 -11.21 1.07 -18.31
N THR A 628 -10.37 1.82 -19.01
CA THR A 628 -9.22 1.28 -19.74
C THR A 628 -7.99 1.07 -18.86
N THR A 629 -7.91 1.78 -17.73
CA THR A 629 -6.87 1.65 -16.70
C THR A 629 -7.37 0.80 -15.55
N ILE A 630 -6.50 0.53 -14.56
CA ILE A 630 -6.97 0.06 -13.25
C ILE A 630 -7.88 1.13 -12.64
N ILE A 631 -8.98 0.71 -12.02
CA ILE A 631 -9.99 1.63 -11.49
C ILE A 631 -9.45 2.48 -10.34
N TRP A 632 -8.52 1.93 -9.56
CA TRP A 632 -7.78 2.65 -8.52
C TRP A 632 -7.14 3.95 -9.05
N ALA A 633 -6.55 3.92 -10.25
CA ALA A 633 -5.92 5.10 -10.84
C ALA A 633 -6.90 6.24 -11.11
N THR A 634 -8.17 5.92 -11.33
CA THR A 634 -9.24 6.91 -11.49
C THR A 634 -9.76 7.37 -10.12
N VAL A 635 -9.97 6.44 -9.20
CA VAL A 635 -10.57 6.72 -7.88
C VAL A 635 -9.64 7.55 -6.99
N GLN A 636 -8.33 7.28 -6.98
CA GLN A 636 -7.38 7.96 -6.11
C GLN A 636 -7.25 9.46 -6.36
N ILE A 637 -7.48 9.91 -7.61
CA ILE A 637 -7.48 11.34 -8.00
C ILE A 637 -8.91 11.91 -8.10
N GLY A 638 -9.89 11.22 -7.52
CA GLY A 638 -11.29 11.16 -7.94
C GLY A 638 -12.11 12.46 -8.03
N HIS A 639 -11.70 13.55 -7.39
CA HIS A 639 -12.37 14.86 -7.52
C HIS A 639 -11.89 15.67 -8.74
N ILE A 640 -10.80 15.25 -9.37
CA ILE A 640 -10.16 15.89 -10.54
C ILE A 640 -10.37 15.04 -11.81
N THR A 641 -11.12 13.93 -11.73
CA THR A 641 -11.32 13.06 -12.88
C THR A 641 -12.73 12.50 -12.97
N THR A 642 -13.00 11.89 -14.12
CA THR A 642 -14.22 11.13 -14.42
C THR A 642 -13.83 9.72 -14.82
N PHE A 643 -14.77 8.80 -14.69
CA PHE A 643 -14.61 7.45 -15.22
C PHE A 643 -14.75 7.42 -16.76
N ASP A 644 -15.64 8.23 -17.32
CA ASP A 644 -16.02 8.19 -18.74
C ASP A 644 -16.15 9.57 -19.42
N GLY A 645 -15.68 10.64 -18.78
CA GLY A 645 -15.84 12.03 -19.26
C GLY A 645 -17.13 12.71 -18.79
N GLU A 646 -18.13 11.97 -18.30
CA GLU A 646 -19.40 12.52 -17.84
C GLU A 646 -19.67 12.27 -16.35
N TYR A 647 -19.35 11.07 -15.85
CA TYR A 647 -19.59 10.65 -14.47
C TYR A 647 -18.27 10.55 -13.70
N GLY A 648 -18.19 11.23 -12.56
CA GLY A 648 -17.13 11.07 -11.56
C GLY A 648 -17.64 10.40 -10.28
N LEU A 649 -16.83 10.42 -9.22
CA LEU A 649 -17.20 9.88 -7.90
C LEU A 649 -18.52 10.42 -7.37
N PHE A 650 -18.87 11.66 -7.69
CA PHE A 650 -20.11 12.30 -7.22
C PHE A 650 -21.39 11.72 -7.84
N SER A 651 -21.32 11.06 -8.99
CA SER A 651 -22.51 10.71 -9.80
C SER A 651 -22.55 9.26 -10.28
N CYS A 652 -21.51 8.47 -10.04
CA CYS A 652 -21.56 7.03 -10.22
C CYS A 652 -22.32 6.36 -9.07
N GLY A 653 -22.96 5.22 -9.33
CA GLY A 653 -23.67 4.47 -8.28
C GLY A 653 -22.75 3.58 -7.47
N GLY A 654 -21.67 3.09 -8.07
CA GLY A 654 -20.66 2.31 -7.37
C GLY A 654 -19.52 1.87 -8.29
N TRP A 655 -18.49 1.31 -7.69
CA TRP A 655 -17.33 0.79 -8.41
C TRP A 655 -16.67 -0.32 -7.59
N VAL A 656 -15.97 -1.20 -8.29
CA VAL A 656 -15.08 -2.18 -7.64
C VAL A 656 -13.77 -1.51 -7.26
N MET A 657 -13.16 -1.95 -6.16
CA MET A 657 -11.88 -1.45 -5.70
C MET A 657 -11.17 -2.51 -4.84
N ASP A 658 -9.86 -2.62 -5.04
CA ASP A 658 -8.98 -3.34 -4.12
C ASP A 658 -8.47 -2.35 -3.08
N GLU A 659 -8.92 -2.52 -1.84
CA GLU A 659 -8.55 -1.66 -0.72
C GLU A 659 -7.40 -2.32 0.05
N HIS A 660 -6.25 -1.64 0.14
CA HIS A 660 -5.19 -2.07 1.06
C HIS A 660 -5.65 -1.86 2.50
N MET A 661 -5.53 -2.89 3.33
CA MET A 661 -5.85 -2.87 4.75
C MET A 661 -4.81 -3.72 5.49
N PRO A 662 -3.66 -3.12 5.87
CA PRO A 662 -2.55 -3.82 6.52
C PRO A 662 -3.01 -4.67 7.68
N HIS A 663 -2.39 -5.81 7.92
CA HIS A 663 -2.81 -6.70 9.00
C HIS A 663 -2.50 -6.16 10.41
N ASP A 664 -1.54 -5.24 10.53
CA ASP A 664 -1.01 -4.74 11.80
C ASP A 664 -1.37 -3.27 12.08
N ASN A 665 -1.41 -2.42 11.05
CA ASN A 665 -1.69 -0.98 11.19
C ASN A 665 -2.79 -0.45 10.24
N PRO A 666 -4.07 -0.80 10.47
CA PRO A 666 -5.19 -0.36 9.62
C PRO A 666 -5.66 1.08 9.87
N GLN A 667 -5.05 1.82 10.81
CA GLN A 667 -5.54 3.14 11.25
C GLN A 667 -5.68 4.12 10.09
N LEU A 668 -4.62 4.28 9.29
CA LEU A 668 -4.58 5.22 8.18
C LEU A 668 -5.67 4.90 7.15
N ASN A 669 -5.75 3.65 6.71
CA ASN A 669 -6.74 3.21 5.72
C ASN A 669 -8.18 3.31 6.25
N THR A 670 -8.39 3.06 7.55
CA THR A 670 -9.69 3.24 8.22
C THR A 670 -10.07 4.72 8.31
N PHE A 671 -9.12 5.60 8.64
CA PHE A 671 -9.32 7.05 8.63
C PHE A 671 -9.81 7.51 7.27
N TRP A 672 -9.06 7.16 6.23
CA TRP A 672 -9.38 7.53 4.86
C TRP A 672 -10.77 7.05 4.45
N HIS A 673 -11.18 5.81 4.77
CA HIS A 673 -12.44 5.27 4.28
C HIS A 673 -13.70 5.67 5.07
N TYR A 674 -13.57 5.93 6.37
CA TYR A 674 -14.74 5.97 7.26
C TYR A 674 -14.81 7.19 8.17
N VAL A 675 -13.69 7.88 8.38
CA VAL A 675 -13.65 9.08 9.23
C VAL A 675 -13.97 10.31 8.40
N ASP A 676 -14.65 11.26 9.02
CA ASP A 676 -14.86 12.56 8.44
C ASP A 676 -13.61 13.44 8.65
N PRO A 677 -12.83 13.75 7.59
CA PRO A 677 -11.60 14.53 7.73
C PRO A 677 -11.86 15.95 8.25
N ASP A 678 -13.07 16.47 8.03
CA ASP A 678 -13.49 17.80 8.47
C ASP A 678 -14.22 17.79 9.82
N ARG A 679 -14.33 16.63 10.47
CA ARG A 679 -15.03 16.43 11.75
C ARG A 679 -16.42 17.06 11.79
N GLY A 680 -17.15 16.95 10.69
CA GLY A 680 -18.51 17.46 10.57
C GLY A 680 -18.62 18.94 10.23
N ARG A 681 -17.55 19.64 9.81
CA ARG A 681 -17.72 21.03 9.32
C ARG A 681 -18.71 21.10 8.16
N TRP A 682 -18.73 20.12 7.25
CA TRP A 682 -19.76 20.04 6.21
C TRP A 682 -21.14 19.58 6.72
N ARG A 683 -21.27 19.11 7.97
CA ARG A 683 -22.54 18.77 8.64
C ARG A 683 -23.08 19.93 9.50
N GLU A 684 -22.23 20.87 9.92
CA GLU A 684 -22.60 21.95 10.86
C GLU A 684 -22.75 23.33 10.19
N GLN A 685 -22.11 23.58 9.03
CA GLN A 685 -21.96 24.94 8.49
C GLN A 685 -23.15 25.49 7.70
N ALA A 686 -24.28 24.79 7.67
CA ALA A 686 -25.53 25.23 7.05
C ALA A 686 -26.16 26.49 7.71
N LEU A 687 -25.65 26.96 8.86
CA LEU A 687 -26.34 27.97 9.65
C LEU A 687 -25.93 29.43 9.36
N THR A 688 -24.85 29.68 8.63
CA THR A 688 -24.43 31.05 8.25
C THR A 688 -23.74 31.06 6.89
N GLU A 689 -24.24 31.88 5.96
CA GLU A 689 -23.68 32.11 4.61
C GLU A 689 -22.15 32.22 4.62
N GLY A 690 -21.47 31.13 4.28
CA GLY A 690 -20.02 31.05 4.26
C GLY A 690 -19.57 29.74 3.59
N VAL A 691 -18.86 29.87 2.47
CA VAL A 691 -18.41 28.79 1.56
C VAL A 691 -17.41 27.82 2.19
N ALA A 692 -16.99 28.04 3.45
CA ALA A 692 -15.84 27.39 4.06
C ALA A 692 -16.01 25.88 4.36
N GLY A 693 -17.23 25.33 4.29
CA GLY A 693 -17.51 23.91 4.57
C GLY A 693 -17.71 23.06 3.32
N ILE A 694 -17.75 23.69 2.15
CA ILE A 694 -17.87 23.00 0.86
C ILE A 694 -16.48 22.83 0.22
N THR A 695 -15.54 23.70 0.57
CA THR A 695 -14.12 23.60 0.25
C THR A 695 -13.41 22.71 1.27
N SER A 696 -13.81 21.45 1.37
CA SER A 696 -12.96 20.47 2.03
C SER A 696 -11.74 20.26 1.14
N TRP A 697 -10.55 20.63 1.63
CA TRP A 697 -9.29 20.35 0.96
C TRP A 697 -8.83 18.90 1.22
N HIS A 698 -9.49 18.20 2.16
CA HIS A 698 -9.11 16.87 2.66
C HIS A 698 -10.05 15.72 2.23
N TYR A 699 -10.72 15.79 1.08
CA TYR A 699 -11.50 14.64 0.58
C TYR A 699 -10.62 13.46 0.07
N TRP A 700 -9.32 13.47 0.35
CA TRP A 700 -8.47 12.32 0.04
C TRP A 700 -8.99 11.14 0.85
N GLY A 701 -9.14 9.96 0.25
CA GLY A 701 -9.40 8.71 0.98
C GLY A 701 -10.85 8.20 1.08
N ASN A 702 -11.89 9.03 1.28
CA ASN A 702 -13.25 8.48 1.45
C ASN A 702 -13.94 8.32 0.11
N TYR A 703 -13.55 7.31 -0.66
CA TYR A 703 -14.01 7.20 -2.04
C TYR A 703 -15.53 7.08 -2.16
N GLY A 704 -16.20 6.50 -1.16
CA GLY A 704 -17.63 6.19 -1.17
C GLY A 704 -18.57 7.21 -0.54
N PHE A 705 -18.06 8.32 0.02
CA PHE A 705 -18.86 9.25 0.84
C PHE A 705 -19.52 8.58 2.06
N ASN A 706 -18.88 7.58 2.66
CA ASN A 706 -19.43 6.70 3.71
C ASN A 706 -19.37 7.32 5.12
N PHE A 707 -19.51 8.64 5.23
CA PHE A 707 -19.30 9.38 6.48
C PHE A 707 -20.40 9.10 7.50
N ASP A 708 -20.00 8.96 8.77
CA ASP A 708 -20.92 8.82 9.90
C ASP A 708 -20.36 9.54 11.13
N ALA A 709 -21.13 10.46 11.71
CA ALA A 709 -20.71 11.26 12.86
C ALA A 709 -20.40 10.43 14.12
N ARG A 710 -20.87 9.17 14.19
CA ARG A 710 -20.55 8.23 15.27
C ARG A 710 -19.14 7.65 15.14
N VAL A 711 -18.55 7.64 13.94
CA VAL A 711 -17.23 7.06 13.68
C VAL A 711 -16.11 7.96 14.22
N ASP A 712 -16.21 9.26 14.04
CA ASP A 712 -15.17 10.23 14.45
C ASP A 712 -14.76 10.09 15.93
N PRO A 713 -15.69 10.11 16.93
CA PRO A 713 -15.32 9.94 18.33
C PRO A 713 -14.82 8.54 18.67
N ILE A 714 -15.10 7.52 17.85
CA ILE A 714 -14.53 6.17 18.01
C ILE A 714 -13.09 6.16 17.50
N TYR A 715 -12.82 6.80 16.36
CA TYR A 715 -11.49 6.90 15.78
C TYR A 715 -10.53 7.71 16.67
N ASP A 716 -11.02 8.79 17.28
CA ASP A 716 -10.29 9.55 18.31
C ASP A 716 -9.75 8.66 19.43
N ARG A 717 -10.54 7.64 19.83
CA ARG A 717 -10.11 6.66 20.84
C ARG A 717 -9.08 5.71 20.27
N ILE A 718 -9.22 5.24 19.04
CA ILE A 718 -8.25 4.32 18.39
C ILE A 718 -6.85 4.94 18.43
N ALA A 719 -6.71 6.22 18.09
CA ALA A 719 -5.42 6.91 18.02
C ALA A 719 -4.65 6.94 19.36
N THR A 720 -5.36 6.84 20.48
CA THR A 720 -4.78 7.00 21.84
C THR A 720 -5.02 5.80 22.75
N SER A 721 -5.48 4.68 22.21
CA SER A 721 -5.80 3.46 22.95
C SER A 721 -4.71 2.39 22.84
N THR A 722 -4.59 1.56 23.87
CA THR A 722 -3.80 0.33 23.81
C THR A 722 -4.29 -0.57 22.67
N PRO A 723 -3.41 -1.42 22.10
CA PRO A 723 -3.79 -2.38 21.07
C PRO A 723 -5.02 -3.24 21.45
N SER A 724 -5.14 -3.64 22.72
CA SER A 724 -6.30 -4.40 23.21
C SER A 724 -7.63 -3.64 23.14
N GLU A 725 -7.61 -2.33 23.43
CA GLU A 725 -8.79 -1.46 23.37
C GLU A 725 -9.12 -1.07 21.92
N LYS A 726 -8.10 -0.89 21.06
CA LYS A 726 -8.31 -0.63 19.62
C LYS A 726 -9.22 -1.67 18.97
N LYS A 727 -9.05 -2.96 19.32
CA LYS A 727 -9.94 -4.04 18.81
C LYS A 727 -11.43 -3.78 19.09
N GLN A 728 -11.76 -3.27 20.27
CA GLN A 728 -13.14 -2.91 20.61
C GLN A 728 -13.62 -1.72 19.77
N TRP A 729 -12.78 -0.71 19.60
CA TRP A 729 -13.15 0.50 18.85
C TRP A 729 -13.31 0.21 17.34
N PHE A 730 -12.41 -0.56 16.73
CA PHE A 730 -12.59 -1.04 15.37
C PHE A 730 -13.87 -1.86 15.22
N SER A 731 -14.22 -2.72 16.19
CA SER A 731 -15.50 -3.44 16.18
C SER A 731 -16.71 -2.50 16.18
N GLY A 732 -16.62 -1.34 16.84
CA GLY A 732 -17.66 -0.31 16.83
C GLY A 732 -17.82 0.37 15.45
N ILE A 733 -16.71 0.68 14.78
CA ILE A 733 -16.73 1.20 13.40
C ILE A 733 -17.30 0.12 12.46
N ALA A 734 -16.88 -1.13 12.62
CA ALA A 734 -17.36 -2.27 11.85
C ALA A 734 -18.88 -2.41 11.93
N ASP A 735 -19.46 -2.34 13.13
CA ASP A 735 -20.91 -2.47 13.30
C ASP A 735 -21.68 -1.34 12.58
N ILE A 736 -21.19 -0.10 12.68
CA ILE A 736 -21.78 1.05 11.96
C ILE A 736 -21.69 0.83 10.45
N GLN A 737 -20.51 0.52 9.92
CA GLN A 737 -20.29 0.49 8.47
C GLN A 737 -20.88 -0.76 7.80
N GLN A 738 -20.78 -1.92 8.47
CA GLN A 738 -21.21 -3.22 7.93
C GLN A 738 -22.69 -3.52 8.17
N ASN A 739 -23.25 -3.12 9.32
CA ASN A 739 -24.59 -3.54 9.73
C ASN A 739 -25.63 -2.41 9.71
N ASP A 740 -25.19 -1.15 9.71
CA ASP A 740 -26.05 0.01 9.55
C ASP A 740 -25.93 0.61 8.14
N LYS A 741 -24.75 1.13 7.75
CA LYS A 741 -24.58 1.93 6.53
C LYS A 741 -24.57 1.16 5.21
N PHE A 742 -23.97 -0.03 5.15
CA PHE A 742 -23.81 -0.79 3.90
C PHE A 742 -23.18 0.02 2.75
N GLY A 743 -22.28 0.96 3.06
CA GLY A 743 -21.59 1.76 2.04
C GLY A 743 -20.58 0.98 1.21
N VAL A 744 -20.20 -0.20 1.68
CA VAL A 744 -19.26 -1.11 1.03
C VAL A 744 -19.82 -2.53 1.04
N MET A 745 -19.81 -3.18 -0.11
CA MET A 745 -19.98 -4.63 -0.20
C MET A 745 -18.59 -5.27 -0.15
N PHE A 746 -18.23 -5.75 1.02
CA PHE A 746 -17.01 -6.54 1.22
C PHE A 746 -17.17 -7.84 0.44
N LEU A 747 -16.26 -8.23 -0.47
CA LEU A 747 -16.43 -9.41 -1.32
C LEU A 747 -15.50 -10.55 -0.91
N TYR A 748 -14.20 -10.39 -1.13
CA TYR A 748 -13.22 -11.43 -0.82
C TYR A 748 -11.82 -10.86 -0.52
N GLU A 749 -10.98 -11.70 0.08
CA GLU A 749 -9.54 -11.55 0.21
C GLU A 749 -8.89 -12.69 -0.57
N ALA A 750 -7.95 -12.40 -1.48
CA ALA A 750 -7.27 -13.43 -2.25
C ALA A 750 -6.45 -14.33 -1.32
N LYS A 751 -6.37 -15.63 -1.63
CA LYS A 751 -5.40 -16.51 -0.98
C LYS A 751 -4.06 -16.32 -1.66
N GLU A 752 -3.08 -15.89 -0.89
CA GLU A 752 -1.73 -15.64 -1.38
C GLU A 752 -0.78 -16.75 -0.92
N GLY A 753 0.43 -16.71 -1.43
CA GLY A 753 1.47 -17.67 -1.09
C GLY A 753 2.74 -17.39 -1.85
N TRP A 754 3.62 -18.37 -1.85
CA TRP A 754 4.83 -18.31 -2.66
C TRP A 754 5.22 -19.68 -3.17
N ALA A 755 5.90 -19.68 -4.30
CA ALA A 755 6.46 -20.86 -4.92
C ALA A 755 8.00 -20.78 -4.91
N LEU A 756 8.65 -21.90 -4.65
CA LEU A 756 10.10 -22.03 -4.65
C LEU A 756 10.50 -23.37 -5.28
N TRP A 757 11.55 -23.37 -6.09
CA TRP A 757 12.15 -24.62 -6.55
C TRP A 757 12.82 -25.40 -5.40
N LYS A 758 12.69 -26.73 -5.41
CA LYS A 758 13.13 -27.61 -4.31
C LYS A 758 14.63 -27.88 -4.24
N ASP A 759 15.41 -27.30 -5.15
CA ASP A 759 16.86 -27.17 -5.00
C ASP A 759 17.26 -26.01 -4.07
N TRP A 760 16.26 -25.27 -3.56
CA TRP A 760 16.39 -24.27 -2.52
C TRP A 760 15.60 -24.64 -1.26
N GLU A 761 16.16 -24.30 -0.11
CA GLU A 761 15.48 -24.26 1.18
C GLU A 761 15.54 -22.82 1.73
N ILE A 762 14.53 -22.41 2.49
CA ILE A 762 14.49 -21.09 3.13
C ILE A 762 14.15 -21.28 4.60
N ASP A 763 14.98 -20.72 5.48
CA ASP A 763 14.69 -20.66 6.90
C ASP A 763 13.70 -19.52 7.16
N LEU A 764 12.45 -19.86 7.45
CA LEU A 764 11.36 -18.91 7.66
C LEU A 764 10.89 -18.97 9.11
N ILE A 765 10.44 -17.82 9.61
CA ILE A 765 9.90 -17.67 10.95
C ILE A 765 8.38 -17.86 10.87
N PRO A 766 7.77 -18.67 11.75
CA PRO A 766 6.32 -18.74 11.85
C PRO A 766 5.73 -17.39 12.26
N SER A 767 4.77 -16.90 11.49
CA SER A 767 3.91 -15.79 11.85
C SER A 767 2.93 -16.19 12.96
N ARG A 768 2.23 -15.21 13.52
CA ARG A 768 1.16 -15.44 14.51
C ARG A 768 0.07 -16.40 14.02
N THR A 769 -0.24 -16.35 12.73
CA THR A 769 -1.25 -17.21 12.09
C THR A 769 -0.69 -18.58 11.68
N GLY A 770 0.58 -18.85 12.00
CA GLY A 770 1.27 -20.12 11.69
C GLY A 770 1.79 -20.21 10.26
N HIS A 771 1.67 -19.13 9.46
CA HIS A 771 2.24 -19.05 8.12
C HIS A 771 3.73 -18.72 8.19
N LEU A 772 4.53 -19.21 7.25
CA LEU A 772 5.97 -18.98 7.26
C LEU A 772 6.30 -17.70 6.48
N ALA A 773 7.02 -16.77 7.11
CA ALA A 773 7.50 -15.52 6.49
C ALA A 773 8.97 -15.29 6.85
N GLY A 774 9.71 -14.53 6.02
CA GLY A 774 11.03 -14.06 6.41
C GLY A 774 10.95 -12.93 7.43
N ILE A 775 12.09 -12.39 7.82
CA ILE A 775 12.20 -11.37 8.88
C ILE A 775 11.47 -10.06 8.50
N TRP A 776 11.14 -9.87 7.21
CA TRP A 776 10.64 -8.62 6.65
C TRP A 776 9.39 -8.75 5.76
N GLY A 777 8.56 -9.79 5.91
CA GLY A 777 7.35 -9.92 5.06
C GLY A 777 7.58 -10.52 3.67
N GLY A 778 8.70 -11.21 3.46
CA GLY A 778 9.04 -11.90 2.22
C GLY A 778 10.21 -12.85 2.41
N VAL A 779 10.94 -13.21 1.34
CA VAL A 779 12.14 -14.05 1.45
C VAL A 779 13.36 -13.18 1.83
N SER A 780 13.92 -13.44 3.01
CA SER A 780 15.21 -12.89 3.42
C SER A 780 16.32 -13.70 2.74
N ASN A 781 17.01 -13.11 1.75
CA ASN A 781 18.01 -13.81 0.92
C ASN A 781 19.15 -14.44 1.75
N SER A 782 19.48 -13.87 2.91
CA SER A 782 20.48 -14.43 3.84
C SER A 782 20.06 -15.75 4.49
N LEU A 783 18.78 -16.08 4.45
CA LEU A 783 18.18 -17.30 4.97
C LEU A 783 17.92 -18.35 3.88
N VAL A 784 18.34 -18.07 2.64
CA VAL A 784 18.24 -19.00 1.51
C VAL A 784 19.45 -19.94 1.49
N LYS A 785 19.16 -21.22 1.25
CA LYS A 785 20.12 -22.30 1.18
C LYS A 785 19.97 -23.05 -0.13
N PHE A 786 21.08 -23.33 -0.80
CA PHE A 786 21.11 -24.18 -1.98
C PHE A 786 21.34 -25.63 -1.56
N VAL A 787 20.36 -26.50 -1.77
CA VAL A 787 20.47 -27.94 -1.43
C VAL A 787 20.93 -28.79 -2.62
N GLY A 788 21.17 -28.16 -3.77
CA GLY A 788 21.64 -28.80 -4.99
C GLY A 788 20.51 -29.20 -5.92
N LEU A 789 20.81 -29.23 -7.22
CA LEU A 789 19.87 -29.71 -8.23
C LEU A 789 19.53 -31.17 -7.95
N ASN A 790 18.25 -31.43 -7.69
CA ASN A 790 17.79 -32.80 -7.49
C ASN A 790 17.94 -33.58 -8.82
N PRO A 791 18.75 -34.65 -8.87
CA PRO A 791 18.98 -35.42 -10.09
C PRO A 791 17.72 -36.09 -10.66
N ASP A 792 16.68 -36.26 -9.84
CA ASP A 792 15.39 -36.78 -10.27
C ASP A 792 14.56 -35.76 -11.09
N TYR A 793 14.96 -34.48 -11.09
CA TYR A 793 14.29 -33.39 -11.80
C TYR A 793 15.28 -32.71 -12.76
N PRO A 794 15.71 -33.39 -13.85
CA PRO A 794 16.65 -32.81 -14.80
C PRO A 794 16.04 -31.54 -15.41
N LEU A 795 16.76 -30.43 -15.28
CA LEU A 795 16.49 -29.18 -15.99
C LEU A 795 16.16 -29.53 -17.45
N ILE A 796 14.99 -29.13 -17.96
CA ILE A 796 14.64 -29.38 -19.37
C ILE A 796 15.61 -28.55 -20.22
N PRO A 797 16.65 -29.16 -20.82
CA PRO A 797 17.65 -28.39 -21.55
C PRO A 797 17.00 -27.95 -22.85
N GLY A 798 16.73 -26.64 -22.98
CA GLY A 798 16.33 -26.05 -24.25
C GLY A 798 14.89 -25.55 -24.37
N SER A 799 14.14 -25.32 -23.28
CA SER A 799 12.84 -24.62 -23.39
C SER A 799 12.97 -23.21 -24.04
N PRO A 800 14.01 -22.39 -23.75
CA PRO A 800 14.19 -21.12 -24.44
C PRO A 800 14.54 -21.34 -25.92
N LEU A 801 15.25 -22.42 -26.23
CA LEU A 801 15.66 -22.78 -27.59
C LEU A 801 14.45 -23.23 -28.43
N LEU A 802 13.52 -23.99 -27.83
CA LEU A 802 12.26 -24.42 -28.42
C LEU A 802 11.30 -23.25 -28.64
N ILE A 803 11.19 -22.31 -27.69
CA ILE A 803 10.39 -21.09 -27.85
C ILE A 803 11.00 -20.20 -28.94
N THR A 804 12.31 -19.96 -28.91
CA THR A 804 13.03 -19.17 -29.93
C THR A 804 12.92 -19.81 -31.31
N LEU A 805 13.01 -21.14 -31.41
CA LEU A 805 12.79 -21.89 -32.65
C LEU A 805 11.33 -21.82 -33.11
N THR A 806 10.36 -21.89 -32.21
CA THR A 806 8.93 -21.83 -32.54
C THR A 806 8.56 -20.44 -33.05
N VAL A 807 8.95 -19.38 -32.33
CA VAL A 807 8.77 -17.98 -32.74
C VAL A 807 9.50 -17.70 -34.05
N SER A 808 10.75 -18.13 -34.20
CA SER A 808 11.51 -17.99 -35.45
C SER A 808 10.86 -18.74 -36.61
N THR A 809 10.30 -19.93 -36.36
CA THR A 809 9.59 -20.72 -37.36
C THR A 809 8.29 -20.05 -37.78
N VAL A 810 7.49 -19.56 -36.82
CA VAL A 810 6.23 -18.84 -37.09
C VAL A 810 6.50 -17.54 -37.85
N SER A 811 7.50 -16.75 -37.45
CA SER A 811 7.89 -15.52 -38.16
C SER A 811 8.41 -15.82 -39.57
N THR A 812 9.22 -16.86 -39.74
CA THR A 812 9.71 -17.30 -41.05
C THR A 812 8.56 -17.76 -41.95
N LEU A 813 7.60 -18.52 -41.41
CA LEU A 813 6.40 -18.95 -42.12
C LEU A 813 5.50 -17.77 -42.50
N GLY A 814 5.36 -16.77 -41.62
CA GLY A 814 4.65 -15.52 -41.88
C GLY A 814 5.27 -14.72 -43.03
N ILE A 815 6.60 -14.57 -43.03
CA ILE A 815 7.34 -13.91 -44.12
C ILE A 815 7.17 -14.67 -45.44
N ILE A 816 7.29 -16.01 -45.42
CA ILE A 816 7.09 -16.86 -46.60
C ILE A 816 5.65 -16.71 -47.13
N TYR A 817 4.65 -16.70 -46.25
CA TYR A 817 3.25 -16.52 -46.62
C TYR A 817 3.00 -15.17 -47.29
N VAL A 818 3.54 -14.08 -46.74
CA VAL A 818 3.44 -12.72 -47.32
C VAL A 818 4.11 -12.66 -48.69
N LEU A 819 5.29 -13.27 -48.85
CA LEU A 819 6.00 -13.33 -50.14
C LEU A 819 5.23 -14.15 -51.19
N ILE A 820 4.59 -15.26 -50.80
CA ILE A 820 3.73 -16.06 -51.68
C ILE A 820 2.49 -15.26 -52.11
N ARG A 821 1.86 -14.54 -51.18
CA ARG A 821 0.68 -13.70 -51.47
C ARG A 821 1.00 -12.54 -52.41
N LYS A 822 2.13 -11.86 -52.21
CA LYS A 822 2.61 -10.76 -53.08
C LYS A 822 2.92 -11.22 -54.52
N LYS A 823 3.27 -12.50 -54.71
CA LYS A 823 3.57 -13.10 -56.01
C LYS A 823 2.35 -13.67 -56.75
N ARG A 824 1.18 -13.75 -56.09
CA ARG A 824 -0.12 -14.05 -56.72
C ARG A 824 -0.88 -12.79 -57.13
N LEU A 825 -0.52 -11.64 -56.57
CA LEU A 825 -1.08 -10.31 -56.89
C LEU A 825 -0.31 -9.57 -57.99
N ARG A 826 0.78 -10.18 -58.50
CA ARG A 826 1.43 -9.86 -59.77
C ARG A 826 1.28 -11.08 -60.67
#